data_AF-A0A834PEJ3-F1
#
_entry.id   AF-A0A834PEJ3-F1
#
_cell.length_a   1.000
_cell.length_b   1.000
_cell.length_c   1.000
_cell.angle_alpha   90.00
_cell.angle_beta   90.00
_cell.angle_gamma   90.00
#
_symmetry.space_group_name_H-M   'P 1'
#
loop_
_entity.id
_entity.type
_entity.pdbx_description
1 polymer ?
#
loop_
_entity_poly.entity_id
_entity_poly.type
_entity_poly.pdbx_seq_one_letter_code
_entity_poly.pdbx_strand_id
1 'polypeptide(L)'
;MAATNDSKSKSGRKLTKESIDFYHLAVHFLSIGFGFLHRWHVSTLFENDRHFSHLSEMEREMSFKTEMGMYYSYYKTIVEAETFADGVNKLGKDNISEYGNVINAYRKYNLLPEITASYLYHSVRNLGLIPQGECWETERGHGLSSVTSCIGLDVPVYFYLEMVWITTIYTAAILFKYSTYMSNSVFGGFITMLLFFYNHNECTRVQWTPPLRETFAYPMLLFQMYSVTKIIEKYATEDIQKIKRWRILTDGLYMNMLLGTVSSLCSWQLSHFILTTQILALLILKWVEIIPKNLFLSLSRMYTISSILSMIIIDGTFLLHSLFSCILIGSNFAEAIVRKLSRFLNGRKEVILEIIITIFLTKCLKSYIFSIEDDAHVYNILRSKLTGYKDFHTMLYTCSPEFDFLQYKTYEAIIKTLLLPIAILSGILALYYWYREYENEGYPYCIEANVCYNGLQTGAFIIMAGFIMRLKLFMTPHLCIIAGLVCNKRYSEKLGLRSKAMRGAVLILLIAGMSYHGMERLQEERGLIGEYSDIEQEELFEWIKENTPKNAVFAGKMSLMANLMLSTGRPIVNNPYYESAEMRNRTMRVYEIFSRKDAASVYVTLRNMHVGYVVLEEPLCLGYANVPQGCQMIDLWDMVDSGKAKTKGKLPLCPLLFEGNAYPFRRAFMNNHYVVLQLVYSHYFEYNPKTSMPLQYQF
;
A
#
# COMPACT_ATOMS: atom_id res chain seq x y z
N MET A 1 -64.61 -27.50 -8.42
CA MET A 1 -63.20 -27.96 -8.62
C MET A 1 -62.38 -26.81 -9.19
N ALA A 2 -61.88 -25.90 -8.36
CA ALA A 2 -60.88 -24.87 -8.74
C ALA A 2 -60.45 -24.08 -7.49
N ALA A 3 -59.84 -24.74 -6.50
CA ALA A 3 -59.32 -24.05 -5.30
C ALA A 3 -58.10 -24.75 -4.67
N THR A 4 -57.31 -25.50 -5.46
CA THR A 4 -56.21 -26.34 -4.94
C THR A 4 -54.82 -26.04 -5.54
N ASN A 5 -54.68 -25.02 -6.40
CA ASN A 5 -53.39 -24.72 -7.05
C ASN A 5 -52.57 -23.56 -6.45
N ASP A 6 -53.11 -22.74 -5.56
CA ASP A 6 -52.36 -21.59 -4.99
C ASP A 6 -51.46 -21.95 -3.79
N SER A 7 -51.75 -23.03 -3.07
CA SER A 7 -50.93 -23.44 -1.91
C SER A 7 -49.61 -24.10 -2.32
N LYS A 8 -49.60 -24.88 -3.41
CA LYS A 8 -48.37 -25.49 -3.97
C LYS A 8 -47.42 -24.45 -4.56
N SER A 9 -47.95 -23.41 -5.21
CA SER A 9 -47.16 -22.27 -5.73
C SER A 9 -46.48 -21.48 -4.60
N LYS A 10 -47.21 -21.16 -3.52
CA LYS A 10 -46.64 -20.48 -2.35
C LYS A 10 -45.64 -21.33 -1.57
N SER A 11 -45.89 -22.64 -1.44
CA SER A 11 -44.95 -23.59 -0.80
C SER A 11 -43.65 -23.75 -1.61
N GLY A 12 -43.73 -23.91 -2.94
CA GLY A 12 -42.55 -23.98 -3.81
C GLY A 12 -41.73 -22.69 -3.85
N ARG A 13 -42.37 -21.52 -3.75
CA ARG A 13 -41.71 -20.20 -3.67
C ARG A 13 -41.06 -19.95 -2.30
N LYS A 14 -41.58 -20.58 -1.25
CA LYS A 14 -41.02 -20.52 0.11
C LYS A 14 -39.79 -21.44 0.24
N LEU A 15 -39.88 -22.68 -0.27
CA LEU A 15 -38.78 -23.64 -0.33
C LEU A 15 -37.59 -23.16 -1.17
N THR A 16 -37.84 -22.51 -2.32
CA THR A 16 -36.77 -21.93 -3.15
C THR A 16 -36.11 -20.73 -2.48
N LYS A 17 -36.87 -19.89 -1.76
CA LYS A 17 -36.30 -18.78 -0.98
C LYS A 17 -35.46 -19.28 0.20
N GLU A 18 -35.94 -20.27 0.95
CA GLU A 18 -35.20 -20.89 2.06
C GLU A 18 -33.89 -21.55 1.57
N SER A 19 -33.90 -22.20 0.40
CA SER A 19 -32.69 -22.76 -0.21
C SER A 19 -31.67 -21.70 -0.65
N ILE A 20 -32.13 -20.54 -1.12
CA ILE A 20 -31.26 -19.41 -1.51
C ILE A 20 -30.66 -18.75 -0.27
N ASP A 21 -31.47 -18.55 0.78
CA ASP A 21 -31.02 -17.98 2.05
C ASP A 21 -29.99 -18.89 2.74
N PHE A 22 -30.19 -20.22 2.70
CA PHE A 22 -29.21 -21.20 3.19
C PHE A 22 -27.90 -21.18 2.40
N TYR A 23 -27.98 -21.06 1.07
CA TYR A 23 -26.79 -20.95 0.22
C TYR A 23 -25.96 -19.70 0.57
N HIS A 24 -26.61 -18.54 0.69
CA HIS A 24 -25.92 -17.31 1.08
C HIS A 24 -25.30 -17.44 2.48
N LEU A 25 -26.03 -17.99 3.45
CA LEU A 25 -25.54 -18.22 4.79
C LEU A 25 -24.30 -19.15 4.81
N ALA A 26 -24.33 -20.24 4.04
CA ALA A 26 -23.20 -21.15 3.90
C ALA A 26 -21.96 -20.46 3.29
N VAL A 27 -22.13 -19.65 2.24
CA VAL A 27 -21.05 -18.84 1.66
C VAL A 27 -20.49 -17.85 2.68
N HIS A 28 -21.34 -17.23 3.50
CA HIS A 28 -20.90 -16.34 4.57
C HIS A 28 -20.06 -17.08 5.63
N PHE A 29 -20.49 -18.25 6.10
CA PHE A 29 -19.70 -19.04 7.07
C PHE A 29 -18.37 -19.52 6.49
N LEU A 30 -18.36 -20.06 5.26
CA LEU A 30 -17.14 -20.49 4.59
C LEU A 30 -16.16 -19.33 4.40
N SER A 31 -16.65 -18.15 4.01
CA SER A 31 -15.81 -16.97 3.84
C SER A 31 -15.10 -16.55 5.14
N ILE A 32 -15.81 -16.62 6.28
CA ILE A 32 -15.25 -16.29 7.58
C ILE A 32 -14.24 -17.36 8.01
N GLY A 33 -14.55 -18.64 7.77
CA GLY A 33 -13.63 -19.74 8.02
C GLY A 33 -12.29 -19.59 7.27
N PHE A 34 -12.34 -19.27 5.97
CA PHE A 34 -11.12 -18.96 5.20
C PHE A 34 -10.41 -17.70 5.68
N GLY A 35 -11.15 -16.70 6.16
CA GLY A 35 -10.59 -15.52 6.82
C GLY A 35 -9.77 -15.86 8.06
N PHE A 36 -10.31 -16.67 8.96
CA PHE A 36 -9.58 -17.13 10.15
C PHE A 36 -8.38 -18.02 9.80
N LEU A 37 -8.51 -18.85 8.77
CA LEU A 37 -7.40 -19.67 8.28
C LEU A 37 -6.25 -18.81 7.73
N HIS A 38 -6.57 -17.71 7.03
CA HIS A 38 -5.56 -16.75 6.56
C HIS A 38 -4.89 -16.02 7.73
N ARG A 39 -5.67 -15.54 8.72
CA ARG A 39 -5.09 -14.96 9.94
C ARG A 39 -4.11 -15.91 10.62
N TRP A 40 -4.54 -17.15 10.85
CA TRP A 40 -3.69 -18.17 11.49
C TRP A 40 -2.43 -18.45 10.66
N HIS A 41 -2.55 -18.54 9.34
CA HIS A 41 -1.42 -18.77 8.46
C HIS A 41 -0.41 -17.63 8.51
N VAL A 42 -0.86 -16.38 8.41
CA VAL A 42 0.03 -15.21 8.43
C VAL A 42 0.69 -15.03 9.79
N SER A 43 -0.07 -15.14 10.89
CA SER A 43 0.47 -14.93 12.23
C SER A 43 1.53 -15.98 12.58
N THR A 44 1.33 -17.23 12.14
CA THR A 44 2.33 -18.30 12.32
C THR A 44 3.58 -18.08 11.48
N LEU A 45 3.44 -17.59 10.24
CA LEU A 45 4.60 -17.24 9.42
C LEU A 45 5.41 -16.08 10.03
N PHE A 46 4.73 -15.04 10.54
CA PHE A 46 5.40 -13.92 11.20
C PHE A 46 6.15 -14.36 12.46
N GLU A 47 5.55 -15.24 13.26
CA GLU A 47 6.19 -15.79 14.45
C GLU A 47 7.39 -16.67 14.08
N ASN A 48 7.25 -17.56 13.10
CA ASN A 48 8.32 -18.46 12.65
C ASN A 48 9.52 -17.70 12.03
N ASP A 49 9.29 -16.59 11.35
CA ASP A 49 10.34 -15.82 10.66
C ASP A 49 11.22 -15.02 11.64
N ARG A 50 10.63 -14.49 12.72
CA ARG A 50 11.31 -13.54 13.61
C ARG A 50 11.53 -14.06 15.02
N HIS A 51 10.83 -15.11 15.42
CA HIS A 51 10.71 -15.56 16.81
C HIS A 51 10.26 -14.43 17.75
N PHE A 52 9.23 -13.70 17.30
CA PHE A 52 8.83 -12.40 17.83
C PHE A 52 8.43 -12.43 19.31
N SER A 53 7.88 -13.56 19.77
CA SER A 53 7.55 -13.85 21.16
C SER A 53 8.74 -13.77 22.11
N HIS A 54 9.94 -14.13 21.66
CA HIS A 54 11.14 -14.17 22.50
C HIS A 54 11.94 -12.86 22.50
N LEU A 55 11.63 -11.95 21.59
CA LEU A 55 12.28 -10.65 21.50
C LEU A 55 11.87 -9.73 22.67
N SER A 56 12.82 -8.90 23.09
CA SER A 56 12.57 -7.78 24.00
C SER A 56 11.72 -6.69 23.34
N GLU A 57 11.18 -5.76 24.13
CA GLU A 57 10.44 -4.60 23.58
C GLU A 57 11.28 -3.80 22.59
N MET A 58 12.57 -3.59 22.91
CA MET A 58 13.50 -2.86 22.05
C MET A 58 13.76 -3.58 20.73
N GLU A 59 14.06 -4.88 20.77
CA GLU A 59 14.30 -5.69 19.57
C GLU A 59 13.04 -5.78 18.69
N ARG A 60 11.85 -5.86 19.30
CA ARG A 60 10.56 -5.82 18.57
C ARG A 60 10.40 -4.52 17.80
N GLU A 61 10.70 -3.39 18.43
CA GLU A 61 10.66 -2.07 17.79
C GLU A 61 11.69 -1.96 16.67
N MET A 62 12.89 -2.48 16.91
CA MET A 62 13.96 -2.53 15.90
C MET A 62 13.61 -3.37 14.68
N SER A 63 12.81 -4.41 14.87
CA SER A 63 12.31 -5.25 13.76
C SER A 63 11.36 -4.48 12.82
N PHE A 64 10.79 -3.35 13.24
CA PHE A 64 9.98 -2.46 12.40
C PHE A 64 10.83 -1.41 11.68
N LYS A 65 11.41 -1.79 10.55
CA LYS A 65 12.20 -0.90 9.69
C LYS A 65 11.29 -0.02 8.80
N THR A 66 11.83 1.09 8.29
CA THR A 66 11.18 1.99 7.30
C THR A 66 9.80 2.51 7.73
N GLU A 67 8.78 2.36 6.87
CA GLU A 67 7.40 2.84 7.05
C GLU A 67 6.74 2.18 8.27
N MET A 68 7.10 0.92 8.58
CA MET A 68 6.53 0.17 9.69
C MET A 68 6.82 0.84 11.03
N GLY A 69 8.09 1.21 11.25
CA GLY A 69 8.51 1.86 12.50
C GLY A 69 7.88 3.25 12.65
N MET A 70 7.77 3.98 11.53
CA MET A 70 7.12 5.29 11.50
C MET A 70 5.65 5.19 11.90
N TYR A 71 4.86 4.29 11.31
CA TYR A 71 3.44 4.17 11.66
C TYR A 71 3.20 3.63 13.06
N TYR A 72 3.98 2.63 13.48
CA TYR A 72 3.89 2.12 14.84
C TYR A 72 4.26 3.18 15.89
N SER A 73 5.22 4.07 15.62
CA SER A 73 5.57 5.16 16.56
C SER A 73 4.40 6.13 16.84
N TYR A 74 3.53 6.37 15.85
CA TYR A 74 2.36 7.22 16.04
C TYR A 74 1.28 6.54 16.87
N TYR A 75 1.06 5.25 16.62
CA TYR A 75 0.19 4.41 17.45
C TYR A 75 0.71 4.39 18.92
N LYS A 76 2.00 4.10 19.10
CA LYS A 76 2.67 4.09 20.41
C LYS A 76 2.48 5.41 21.15
N THR A 77 2.69 6.55 20.48
CA THR A 77 2.51 7.89 21.05
C THR A 77 1.09 8.12 21.58
N ILE A 78 0.05 7.61 20.91
CA ILE A 78 -1.34 7.76 21.38
C ILE A 78 -1.63 6.82 22.55
N VAL A 79 -1.16 5.58 22.48
CA VAL A 79 -1.44 4.54 23.47
C VAL A 79 -0.73 4.79 24.81
N GLU A 80 0.49 5.34 24.76
CA GLU A 80 1.25 5.72 25.95
C GLU A 80 0.77 7.01 26.61
N ALA A 81 -0.03 7.83 25.91
CA ALA A 81 -0.64 9.01 26.50
C ALA A 81 -1.71 8.64 27.54
N GLU A 82 -1.89 9.48 28.56
CA GLU A 82 -2.89 9.24 29.62
C GLU A 82 -4.32 9.16 29.08
N THR A 83 -4.62 9.97 28.05
CA THR A 83 -5.93 9.96 27.38
C THR A 83 -5.75 9.93 25.88
N PHE A 84 -6.71 9.31 25.19
CA PHE A 84 -6.75 9.28 23.73
C PHE A 84 -6.71 10.69 23.11
N ALA A 85 -7.41 11.66 23.70
CA ALA A 85 -7.44 13.03 23.20
C ALA A 85 -6.07 13.73 23.31
N ASP A 86 -5.34 13.51 24.41
CA ASP A 86 -3.98 14.03 24.57
C ASP A 86 -3.03 13.43 23.51
N GLY A 87 -3.11 12.11 23.31
CA GLY A 87 -2.34 11.42 22.27
C GLY A 87 -2.59 11.98 20.86
N VAL A 88 -3.86 12.19 20.48
CA VAL A 88 -4.22 12.78 19.17
C VAL A 88 -3.76 14.23 19.07
N ASN A 89 -3.82 15.01 20.14
CA ASN A 89 -3.34 16.39 20.16
C ASN A 89 -1.82 16.48 19.99
N LYS A 90 -1.05 15.53 20.57
CA LYS A 90 0.39 15.40 20.33
C LYS A 90 0.71 15.19 18.85
N LEU A 91 -0.04 14.32 18.16
CA LEU A 91 0.12 14.11 16.71
C LEU A 91 -0.32 15.31 15.86
N GLY A 92 -1.28 16.09 16.34
CA GLY A 92 -1.72 17.32 15.66
C GLY A 92 -0.68 18.43 15.67
N LYS A 93 0.30 18.37 16.58
CA LYS A 93 1.41 19.33 16.73
C LYS A 93 2.75 18.59 16.77
N ASP A 94 2.94 17.69 15.83
CA ASP A 94 4.16 16.87 15.79
C ASP A 94 5.36 17.72 15.33
N ASN A 95 6.46 17.63 16.08
CA ASN A 95 7.76 18.24 15.78
C ASN A 95 8.90 17.21 15.82
N ILE A 96 8.57 15.92 15.94
CA ILE A 96 9.56 14.85 16.07
C ILE A 96 9.82 14.23 14.70
N SER A 97 8.78 14.00 13.88
CA SER A 97 8.93 13.31 12.59
C SER A 97 9.58 14.16 11.50
N GLU A 98 9.42 15.49 11.58
CA GLU A 98 9.99 16.47 10.64
C GLU A 98 10.54 17.67 11.40
N TYR A 99 11.64 17.45 12.14
CA TYR A 99 12.17 18.47 13.04
C TYR A 99 12.42 19.82 12.34
N GLY A 100 11.97 20.90 13.00
CA GLY A 100 12.01 22.27 12.48
C GLY A 100 10.68 22.75 11.90
N ASN A 101 9.76 21.83 11.58
CA ASN A 101 8.40 22.13 11.14
C ASN A 101 7.39 21.47 12.08
N VAL A 102 6.45 22.26 12.63
CA VAL A 102 5.32 21.69 13.37
C VAL A 102 4.25 21.28 12.37
N ILE A 103 4.04 19.97 12.23
CA ILE A 103 3.10 19.40 11.26
C ILE A 103 1.93 18.72 11.96
N ASN A 104 0.82 18.65 11.24
CA ASN A 104 -0.30 17.79 11.62
C ASN A 104 -0.07 16.40 11.00
N ALA A 105 0.54 15.50 11.77
CA ALA A 105 0.92 14.17 11.31
C ALA A 105 -0.31 13.33 10.92
N TYR A 106 -1.44 13.44 11.64
CA TYR A 106 -2.61 12.62 11.37
C TYR A 106 -3.27 12.90 10.03
N ARG A 107 -3.29 14.17 9.60
CA ARG A 107 -3.81 14.55 8.27
C ARG A 107 -2.81 14.30 7.15
N LYS A 108 -1.52 14.48 7.41
CA LYS A 108 -0.47 14.36 6.39
C LYS A 108 -0.19 12.90 6.01
N TYR A 109 -0.11 12.00 6.99
CA TYR A 109 0.35 10.61 6.78
C TYR A 109 -0.76 9.55 6.74
N ASN A 110 -2.03 9.96 6.64
CA ASN A 110 -3.18 9.06 6.58
C ASN A 110 -3.26 8.09 7.77
N LEU A 111 -3.14 8.61 9.00
CA LEU A 111 -3.07 7.82 10.24
C LEU A 111 -4.42 7.25 10.71
N LEU A 112 -5.42 7.10 9.83
CA LEU A 112 -6.75 6.59 10.23
C LEU A 112 -6.67 5.18 10.85
N PRO A 113 -5.91 4.20 10.29
CA PRO A 113 -5.76 2.89 10.92
C PRO A 113 -5.15 2.95 12.33
N GLU A 114 -4.14 3.78 12.57
CA GLU A 114 -3.48 3.89 13.87
C GLU A 114 -4.36 4.61 14.89
N ILE A 115 -5.08 5.66 14.48
CA ILE A 115 -6.03 6.36 15.35
C ILE A 115 -7.16 5.43 15.76
N THR A 116 -7.71 4.65 14.82
CA THR A 116 -8.79 3.70 15.12
C THR A 116 -8.30 2.56 16.03
N ALA A 117 -7.12 2.00 15.78
CA ALA A 117 -6.51 1.01 16.66
C ALA A 117 -6.25 1.56 18.06
N SER A 118 -5.73 2.79 18.17
CA SER A 118 -5.44 3.43 19.46
C SER A 118 -6.72 3.74 20.24
N TYR A 119 -7.77 4.18 19.55
CA TYR A 119 -9.08 4.42 20.17
C TYR A 119 -9.68 3.13 20.74
N LEU A 120 -9.59 2.03 19.99
CA LEU A 120 -10.03 0.72 20.45
C LEU A 120 -9.20 0.25 21.65
N TYR A 121 -7.88 0.42 21.62
CA TYR A 121 -7.02 0.08 22.75
C TYR A 121 -7.41 0.82 24.03
N HIS A 122 -7.52 2.15 23.98
CA HIS A 122 -7.97 2.98 25.11
C HIS A 122 -9.36 2.57 25.61
N SER A 123 -10.28 2.27 24.68
CA SER A 123 -11.65 1.86 25.03
C SER A 123 -11.67 0.51 25.77
N VAL A 124 -10.95 -0.50 25.27
CA VAL A 124 -10.88 -1.83 25.88
C VAL A 124 -10.13 -1.77 27.22
N ARG A 125 -9.07 -0.96 27.30
CA ARG A 125 -8.32 -0.70 28.55
C ARG A 125 -9.19 -0.07 29.62
N ASN A 126 -9.95 0.97 29.27
CA ASN A 126 -10.85 1.65 30.20
C ASN A 126 -12.00 0.76 30.68
N LEU A 127 -12.40 -0.23 29.88
CA LEU A 127 -13.40 -1.24 30.25
C LEU A 127 -12.83 -2.38 31.12
N GLY A 128 -11.50 -2.43 31.33
CA GLY A 128 -10.85 -3.50 32.09
C GLY A 128 -10.93 -4.87 31.41
N LEU A 129 -11.14 -4.92 30.08
CA LEU A 129 -11.31 -6.16 29.31
C LEU A 129 -9.98 -6.73 28.78
N ILE A 130 -8.86 -6.04 29.03
CA ILE A 130 -7.54 -6.49 28.58
C ILE A 130 -7.01 -7.53 29.58
N PRO A 131 -6.76 -8.78 29.16
CA PRO A 131 -6.08 -9.77 30.00
C PRO A 131 -4.67 -9.29 30.36
N GLN A 132 -4.23 -9.61 31.57
CA GLN A 132 -2.86 -9.31 32.00
C GLN A 132 -1.86 -10.10 31.15
N GLY A 133 -0.81 -9.44 30.67
CA GLY A 133 0.25 -10.06 29.89
C GLY A 133 1.08 -11.04 30.71
N GLU A 134 1.58 -12.07 30.02
CA GLU A 134 2.53 -13.03 30.58
C GLU A 134 3.94 -12.56 30.26
N CYS A 135 4.79 -12.45 31.27
CA CYS A 135 6.18 -12.02 31.13
C CYS A 135 7.14 -13.11 31.61
N TRP A 136 8.23 -13.32 30.87
CA TRP A 136 9.32 -14.21 31.26
C TRP A 136 10.67 -13.63 30.85
N GLU A 137 11.74 -14.12 31.47
CA GLU A 137 13.11 -13.80 31.05
C GLU A 137 13.56 -14.80 30.00
N THR A 138 14.09 -14.29 28.89
CA THR A 138 14.69 -15.11 27.84
C THR A 138 16.20 -14.93 27.84
N GLU A 139 16.93 -16.04 27.90
CA GLU A 139 18.38 -16.05 27.71
C GLU A 139 18.69 -15.97 26.21
N ARG A 140 19.34 -14.89 25.77
CA ARG A 140 19.65 -14.64 24.36
C ARG A 140 20.85 -15.46 23.83
N GLY A 141 21.53 -16.19 24.71
CA GLY A 141 22.78 -16.88 24.37
C GLY A 141 23.94 -15.90 24.07
N HIS A 142 25.06 -16.42 23.57
CA HIS A 142 26.21 -15.64 23.09
C HIS A 142 26.85 -14.63 24.09
N GLY A 143 26.62 -14.79 25.39
CA GLY A 143 27.16 -13.89 26.42
C GLY A 143 26.42 -12.57 26.57
N LEU A 144 25.22 -12.44 25.97
CA LEU A 144 24.34 -11.29 26.12
C LEU A 144 23.52 -11.37 27.42
N SER A 145 23.10 -10.21 27.94
CA SER A 145 22.21 -10.14 29.10
C SER A 145 20.85 -10.80 28.81
N SER A 146 20.27 -11.44 29.83
CA SER A 146 18.88 -11.90 29.78
C SER A 146 17.96 -10.69 29.63
N VAL A 147 16.87 -10.87 28.87
CA VAL A 147 15.89 -9.80 28.65
C VAL A 147 14.51 -10.27 29.00
N THR A 148 13.76 -9.38 29.65
CA THR A 148 12.35 -9.60 29.96
C THR A 148 11.51 -9.42 28.70
N SER A 149 10.76 -10.45 28.35
CA SER A 149 9.81 -10.43 27.25
C SER A 149 8.39 -10.62 27.79
N CYS A 150 7.49 -9.72 27.43
CA CYS A 150 6.08 -9.77 27.80
C CYS A 150 5.21 -9.99 26.57
N ILE A 151 4.21 -10.86 26.66
CA ILE A 151 3.24 -11.13 25.60
C ILE A 151 1.83 -10.94 26.15
N GLY A 152 0.97 -10.35 25.33
CA GLY A 152 -0.43 -10.17 25.68
C GLY A 152 -1.04 -9.00 24.93
N LEU A 153 -2.36 -8.86 25.04
CA LEU A 153 -3.08 -7.71 24.49
C LEU A 153 -2.82 -6.42 25.30
N ASP A 154 -2.20 -6.51 26.48
CA ASP A 154 -1.77 -5.34 27.26
C ASP A 154 -0.49 -4.70 26.70
N VAL A 155 0.29 -5.44 25.92
CA VAL A 155 1.47 -4.93 25.24
C VAL A 155 1.01 -4.24 23.94
N PRO A 156 1.29 -2.94 23.75
CA PRO A 156 0.78 -2.17 22.61
C PRO A 156 1.13 -2.80 21.24
N VAL A 157 2.33 -3.35 21.11
CA VAL A 157 2.79 -3.98 19.84
C VAL A 157 1.87 -5.13 19.43
N TYR A 158 1.52 -6.02 20.37
CA TYR A 158 0.67 -7.18 20.08
C TYR A 158 -0.76 -6.76 19.77
N PHE A 159 -1.31 -5.79 20.49
CA PHE A 159 -2.64 -5.27 20.17
C PHE A 159 -2.67 -4.67 18.75
N TYR A 160 -1.63 -3.93 18.36
CA TYR A 160 -1.52 -3.38 17.02
C TYR A 160 -1.39 -4.46 15.94
N LEU A 161 -0.55 -5.47 16.17
CA LEU A 161 -0.43 -6.63 15.26
C LEU A 161 -1.75 -7.40 15.16
N GLU A 162 -2.51 -7.55 16.23
CA GLU A 162 -3.83 -8.17 16.20
C GLU A 162 -4.83 -7.39 15.33
N MET A 163 -4.80 -6.07 15.39
CA MET A 163 -5.58 -5.23 14.46
C MET A 163 -5.17 -5.47 13.01
N VAL A 164 -3.87 -5.61 12.73
CA VAL A 164 -3.38 -6.00 11.41
C VAL A 164 -3.90 -7.39 11.01
N TRP A 165 -3.80 -8.39 11.88
CA TRP A 165 -4.29 -9.74 11.61
C TRP A 165 -5.79 -9.79 11.34
N ILE A 166 -6.59 -8.97 12.02
CA ILE A 166 -8.02 -8.83 11.75
C ILE A 166 -8.27 -8.34 10.30
N THR A 167 -7.46 -7.40 9.78
CA THR A 167 -7.59 -6.97 8.38
C THR A 167 -7.35 -8.11 7.37
N THR A 168 -6.46 -9.05 7.69
CA THR A 168 -6.20 -10.22 6.85
C THR A 168 -7.40 -11.16 6.75
N ILE A 169 -8.21 -11.27 7.82
CA ILE A 169 -9.48 -12.02 7.81
C ILE A 169 -10.40 -11.44 6.75
N TYR A 170 -10.56 -10.12 6.72
CA TYR A 170 -11.40 -9.45 5.75
C TYR A 170 -10.90 -9.65 4.32
N THR A 171 -9.59 -9.59 4.07
CA THR A 171 -9.01 -9.82 2.74
C THR A 171 -9.43 -11.18 2.17
N ALA A 172 -9.16 -12.28 2.88
CA ALA A 172 -9.52 -13.62 2.41
C ALA A 172 -11.04 -13.85 2.33
N ALA A 173 -11.80 -13.34 3.31
CA ALA A 173 -13.26 -13.45 3.31
C ALA A 173 -13.91 -12.72 2.11
N ILE A 174 -13.41 -11.53 1.77
CA ILE A 174 -13.89 -10.75 0.62
C ILE A 174 -13.49 -11.44 -0.69
N LEU A 175 -12.24 -11.92 -0.82
CA LEU A 175 -11.77 -12.66 -2.00
C LEU A 175 -12.66 -13.87 -2.29
N PHE A 176 -12.96 -14.69 -1.28
CA PHE A 176 -13.84 -15.85 -1.43
C PHE A 176 -15.25 -15.45 -1.88
N LYS A 177 -15.85 -14.42 -1.26
CA LYS A 177 -17.18 -13.91 -1.64
C LYS A 177 -17.19 -13.32 -3.05
N TYR A 178 -16.13 -12.62 -3.43
CA TYR A 178 -16.00 -11.99 -4.74
C TYR A 178 -15.95 -13.05 -5.83
N SER A 179 -15.07 -14.05 -5.70
CA SER A 179 -14.97 -15.14 -6.67
C SER A 179 -16.23 -16.01 -6.73
N THR A 180 -16.82 -16.35 -5.58
CA THR A 180 -18.08 -17.13 -5.53
C THR A 180 -19.22 -16.40 -6.26
N TYR A 181 -19.27 -15.07 -6.13
CA TYR A 181 -20.24 -14.23 -6.81
C TYR A 181 -20.00 -14.20 -8.33
N MET A 182 -18.75 -13.95 -8.77
CA MET A 182 -18.42 -13.90 -10.20
C MET A 182 -18.62 -15.24 -10.92
N SER A 183 -18.25 -16.34 -10.28
CA SER A 183 -18.39 -17.68 -10.84
C SER A 183 -19.79 -18.29 -10.67
N ASN A 184 -20.68 -17.65 -9.89
CA ASN A 184 -21.97 -18.20 -9.47
C ASN A 184 -21.84 -19.64 -8.90
N SER A 185 -20.72 -19.95 -8.23
CA SER A 185 -20.39 -21.29 -7.74
C SER A 185 -19.44 -21.22 -6.55
N VAL A 186 -19.74 -21.97 -5.48
CA VAL A 186 -18.87 -22.08 -4.30
C VAL A 186 -17.50 -22.67 -4.67
N PHE A 187 -17.47 -23.57 -5.67
CA PHE A 187 -16.22 -24.16 -6.15
C PHE A 187 -15.27 -23.12 -6.77
N GLY A 188 -15.81 -22.04 -7.38
CA GLY A 188 -14.97 -20.95 -7.85
C GLY A 188 -14.26 -20.24 -6.70
N GLY A 189 -14.97 -20.01 -5.58
CA GLY A 189 -14.39 -19.50 -4.35
C GLY A 189 -13.29 -20.40 -3.77
N PHE A 190 -13.51 -21.72 -3.75
CA PHE A 190 -12.49 -22.68 -3.30
C PHE A 190 -11.23 -22.67 -4.18
N ILE A 191 -11.37 -22.68 -5.51
CA ILE A 191 -10.24 -22.58 -6.43
C ILE A 191 -9.45 -21.29 -6.20
N THR A 192 -10.14 -20.15 -6.06
CA THR A 192 -9.51 -18.86 -5.76
C THR A 192 -8.73 -18.90 -4.45
N MET A 193 -9.28 -19.50 -3.39
CA MET A 193 -8.57 -19.59 -2.10
C MET A 193 -7.36 -20.54 -2.16
N LEU A 194 -7.47 -21.68 -2.84
CA LEU A 194 -6.33 -22.57 -3.04
C LEU A 194 -5.21 -21.87 -3.82
N LEU A 195 -5.54 -21.20 -4.92
CA LEU A 195 -4.58 -20.42 -5.71
C LEU A 195 -3.95 -19.27 -4.92
N PHE A 196 -4.74 -18.62 -4.06
CA PHE A 196 -4.27 -17.58 -3.15
C PHE A 196 -3.27 -18.10 -2.14
N PHE A 197 -3.54 -19.23 -1.47
CA PHE A 197 -2.60 -19.83 -0.51
C PHE A 197 -1.35 -20.39 -1.19
N TYR A 198 -1.46 -21.01 -2.37
CA TYR A 198 -0.30 -21.52 -3.12
C TYR A 198 0.62 -20.38 -3.62
N ASN A 199 0.07 -19.19 -3.87
CA ASN A 199 0.82 -18.01 -4.30
C ASN A 199 0.81 -16.91 -3.25
N HIS A 200 0.77 -17.26 -1.95
CA HIS A 200 0.60 -16.30 -0.87
C HIS A 200 1.68 -15.20 -0.87
N ASN A 201 2.96 -15.60 -0.99
CA ASN A 201 4.12 -14.72 -1.18
C ASN A 201 4.00 -13.69 -2.33
N GLU A 202 3.19 -13.97 -3.36
CA GLU A 202 2.99 -13.06 -4.51
C GLU A 202 1.69 -12.24 -4.38
N CYS A 203 0.79 -12.64 -3.48
CA CYS A 203 -0.51 -12.02 -3.23
C CYS A 203 -0.44 -10.97 -2.11
N THR A 204 0.39 -11.21 -1.11
CA THR A 204 0.54 -10.34 0.06
C THR A 204 1.96 -10.44 0.60
N ARG A 205 2.34 -9.46 1.42
CA ARG A 205 3.61 -9.42 2.15
C ARG A 205 3.42 -9.13 3.63
N VAL A 206 2.18 -9.21 4.10
CA VAL A 206 1.76 -8.88 5.46
C VAL A 206 2.51 -9.71 6.51
N GLN A 207 2.99 -10.90 6.16
CA GLN A 207 3.80 -11.75 7.04
C GLN A 207 5.21 -11.23 7.31
N TRP A 208 5.79 -10.41 6.44
CA TRP A 208 7.12 -9.82 6.67
C TRP A 208 7.03 -8.37 7.09
N THR A 209 6.03 -7.67 6.58
CA THR A 209 5.83 -6.23 6.83
C THR A 209 4.38 -5.94 7.21
N PRO A 210 3.94 -6.29 8.43
CA PRO A 210 2.53 -6.23 8.80
C PRO A 210 1.91 -4.83 8.74
N PRO A 211 2.52 -3.78 9.38
CA PRO A 211 1.87 -2.48 9.54
C PRO A 211 2.10 -1.54 8.36
N LEU A 212 2.00 -2.07 7.14
CA LEU A 212 2.04 -1.25 5.94
C LEU A 212 0.65 -0.77 5.54
N ARG A 213 0.58 0.38 4.87
CA ARG A 213 -0.70 1.02 4.50
C ARG A 213 -1.56 0.17 3.59
N GLU A 214 -0.95 -0.53 2.64
CA GLU A 214 -1.69 -1.40 1.75
C GLU A 214 -2.37 -2.55 2.50
N THR A 215 -1.85 -3.01 3.65
CA THR A 215 -2.49 -4.06 4.45
C THR A 215 -3.88 -3.64 4.90
N PHE A 216 -4.04 -2.39 5.33
CA PHE A 216 -5.33 -1.83 5.76
C PHE A 216 -6.22 -1.42 4.58
N ALA A 217 -5.64 -0.83 3.53
CA ALA A 217 -6.40 -0.33 2.39
C ALA A 217 -6.88 -1.42 1.42
N TYR A 218 -6.11 -2.49 1.25
CA TYR A 218 -6.40 -3.55 0.29
C TYR A 218 -7.75 -4.27 0.48
N PRO A 219 -8.15 -4.72 1.69
CA PRO A 219 -9.48 -5.30 1.89
C PRO A 219 -10.59 -4.30 1.56
N MET A 220 -10.40 -3.00 1.85
CA MET A 220 -11.37 -1.95 1.54
C MET A 220 -11.50 -1.74 0.02
N LEU A 221 -10.37 -1.78 -0.70
CA LEU A 221 -10.36 -1.72 -2.18
C LEU A 221 -11.04 -2.94 -2.80
N LEU A 222 -10.77 -4.16 -2.30
CA LEU A 222 -11.44 -5.37 -2.77
C LEU A 222 -12.95 -5.31 -2.51
N PHE A 223 -13.37 -4.86 -1.33
CA PHE A 223 -14.78 -4.70 -0.98
C PHE A 223 -15.47 -3.66 -1.88
N GLN A 224 -14.76 -2.58 -2.20
CA GLN A 224 -15.23 -1.54 -3.10
C GLN A 224 -15.38 -2.06 -4.53
N MET A 225 -14.40 -2.78 -5.08
CA MET A 225 -14.48 -3.40 -6.42
C MET A 225 -15.58 -4.47 -6.50
N TYR A 226 -15.75 -5.25 -5.44
CA TYR A 226 -16.86 -6.21 -5.31
C TYR A 226 -18.22 -5.51 -5.35
N SER A 227 -18.36 -4.38 -4.63
CA SER A 227 -19.58 -3.58 -4.62
C SER A 227 -19.87 -2.98 -6.01
N VAL A 228 -18.85 -2.47 -6.71
CA VAL A 228 -18.98 -1.97 -8.09
C VAL A 228 -19.40 -3.10 -9.03
N THR A 229 -18.79 -4.28 -8.93
CA THR A 229 -19.16 -5.45 -9.74
C THR A 229 -20.64 -5.82 -9.57
N LYS A 230 -21.16 -5.80 -8.33
CA LYS A 230 -22.58 -6.01 -8.04
C LYS A 230 -23.49 -4.93 -8.61
N ILE A 231 -23.08 -3.67 -8.51
CA ILE A 231 -23.84 -2.53 -9.05
C ILE A 231 -23.92 -2.64 -10.57
N ILE A 232 -22.82 -2.99 -11.25
CA ILE A 232 -22.78 -3.19 -12.70
C ILE A 232 -23.75 -4.30 -13.10
N GLU A 233 -23.67 -5.47 -12.48
CA GLU A 233 -24.56 -6.59 -12.84
C GLU A 233 -26.04 -6.27 -12.64
N LYS A 234 -26.39 -5.63 -11.53
CA LYS A 234 -27.79 -5.29 -11.21
C LYS A 234 -28.38 -4.24 -12.16
N TYR A 235 -27.60 -3.24 -12.53
CA TYR A 235 -28.10 -2.06 -13.23
C TYR A 235 -27.64 -1.93 -14.69
N ALA A 236 -26.85 -2.87 -15.21
CA ALA A 236 -26.46 -2.88 -16.63
C ALA A 236 -27.66 -3.20 -17.53
N THR A 237 -28.57 -4.09 -17.10
CA THR A 237 -29.72 -4.54 -17.89
C THR A 237 -31.04 -3.88 -17.48
N GLU A 238 -31.11 -3.28 -16.29
CA GLU A 238 -32.31 -2.56 -15.83
C GLU A 238 -32.33 -1.12 -16.33
N ASP A 239 -33.50 -0.68 -16.81
CA ASP A 239 -33.70 0.69 -17.27
C ASP A 239 -33.73 1.66 -16.07
N ILE A 240 -32.56 2.20 -15.72
CA ILE A 240 -32.30 3.05 -14.54
C ILE A 240 -33.28 4.24 -14.46
N GLN A 241 -33.89 4.65 -15.58
CA GLN A 241 -34.87 5.74 -15.61
C GLN A 241 -36.11 5.49 -14.74
N LYS A 242 -36.51 4.23 -14.49
CA LYS A 242 -37.64 3.90 -13.59
C LYS A 242 -37.29 3.94 -12.11
N ILE A 243 -36.00 4.02 -11.76
CA ILE A 243 -35.55 4.03 -10.36
C ILE A 243 -35.55 5.49 -9.86
N LYS A 244 -36.37 5.77 -8.84
CA LYS A 244 -36.37 7.08 -8.17
C LYS A 244 -34.96 7.43 -7.69
N ARG A 245 -34.49 8.63 -8.05
CA ARG A 245 -33.14 9.16 -7.77
C ARG A 245 -32.71 9.06 -6.28
N TRP A 246 -33.66 9.14 -5.36
CA TRP A 246 -33.43 8.98 -3.91
C TRP A 246 -33.16 7.53 -3.48
N ARG A 247 -33.72 6.53 -4.18
CA ARG A 247 -33.54 5.10 -3.85
C ARG A 247 -32.12 4.62 -4.15
N ILE A 248 -31.40 5.30 -5.04
CA ILE A 248 -30.00 5.02 -5.41
C ILE A 248 -29.06 5.39 -4.25
N LEU A 249 -29.27 6.55 -3.60
CA LEU A 249 -28.48 6.99 -2.44
C LEU A 249 -28.74 6.14 -1.18
N THR A 250 -29.92 5.53 -1.08
CA THR A 250 -30.28 4.65 0.04
C THR A 250 -30.05 3.16 -0.24
N ASP A 251 -29.62 2.78 -1.45
CA ASP A 251 -29.29 1.39 -1.75
C ASP A 251 -27.98 1.04 -1.02
N GLY A 252 -28.02 -0.01 -0.20
CA GLY A 252 -26.87 -0.46 0.58
C GLY A 252 -25.63 -0.71 -0.27
N LEU A 253 -25.78 -1.06 -1.54
CA LEU A 253 -24.64 -1.27 -2.46
C LEU A 253 -23.85 0.02 -2.74
N TYR A 254 -24.53 1.15 -2.98
CA TYR A 254 -23.85 2.43 -3.22
C TYR A 254 -23.23 2.97 -1.92
N MET A 255 -23.88 2.74 -0.77
CA MET A 255 -23.30 3.08 0.53
C MET A 255 -22.06 2.25 0.85
N ASN A 256 -22.06 0.96 0.53
CA ASN A 256 -20.89 0.09 0.65
C ASN A 256 -19.72 0.56 -0.22
N MET A 257 -20.01 0.96 -1.46
CA MET A 257 -19.02 1.55 -2.37
C MET A 257 -18.44 2.85 -1.80
N LEU A 258 -19.27 3.74 -1.25
CA LEU A 258 -18.83 4.99 -0.63
C LEU A 258 -17.92 4.71 0.57
N LEU A 259 -18.35 3.86 1.49
CA LEU A 259 -17.58 3.52 2.69
C LEU A 259 -16.24 2.87 2.34
N GLY A 260 -16.24 1.93 1.39
CA GLY A 260 -15.01 1.29 0.91
C GLY A 260 -14.05 2.28 0.25
N THR A 261 -14.56 3.19 -0.58
CA THR A 261 -13.75 4.21 -1.24
C THR A 261 -13.13 5.17 -0.23
N VAL A 262 -13.92 5.72 0.69
CA VAL A 262 -13.44 6.65 1.74
C VAL A 262 -12.41 5.96 2.63
N SER A 263 -12.70 4.75 3.10
CA SER A 263 -11.79 4.00 3.98
C SER A 263 -10.47 3.68 3.28
N SER A 264 -10.50 3.32 1.99
CA SER A 264 -9.29 3.04 1.21
C SER A 264 -8.42 4.28 0.98
N LEU A 265 -9.04 5.42 0.64
CA LEU A 265 -8.34 6.71 0.48
C LEU A 265 -7.78 7.20 1.80
N CYS A 266 -8.49 6.93 2.91
CA CYS A 266 -8.06 7.36 4.23
C CYS A 266 -7.01 6.47 4.89
N SER A 267 -6.89 5.21 4.44
CA SER A 267 -5.89 4.27 4.95
C SER A 267 -4.61 4.29 4.13
N TRP A 268 -4.68 4.69 2.85
CA TRP A 268 -3.52 4.69 1.96
C TRP A 268 -3.62 5.74 0.86
N GLN A 269 -2.62 6.61 0.80
CA GLN A 269 -2.55 7.69 -0.19
C GLN A 269 -2.52 7.20 -1.64
N LEU A 270 -1.87 6.08 -1.93
CA LEU A 270 -1.73 5.58 -3.29
C LEU A 270 -2.98 4.87 -3.82
N SER A 271 -4.03 4.72 -3.01
CA SER A 271 -5.33 4.15 -3.41
C SER A 271 -5.93 4.86 -4.65
N HIS A 272 -5.65 6.15 -4.82
CA HIS A 272 -6.14 6.92 -5.97
C HIS A 272 -5.62 6.39 -7.32
N PHE A 273 -4.44 5.75 -7.38
CA PHE A 273 -3.95 5.13 -8.62
C PHE A 273 -4.83 3.93 -9.02
N ILE A 274 -5.23 3.11 -8.05
CA ILE A 274 -6.11 1.97 -8.27
C ILE A 274 -7.50 2.47 -8.70
N LEU A 275 -8.05 3.46 -8.01
CA LEU A 275 -9.33 4.06 -8.39
C LEU A 275 -9.28 4.71 -9.78
N THR A 276 -8.12 5.25 -10.20
CA THR A 276 -7.92 5.75 -11.58
C THR A 276 -8.10 4.63 -12.60
N THR A 277 -7.50 3.46 -12.37
CA THR A 277 -7.68 2.30 -13.29
C THR A 277 -9.14 1.84 -13.36
N GLN A 278 -9.87 1.90 -12.24
CA GLN A 278 -11.29 1.57 -12.23
C GLN A 278 -12.15 2.57 -13.01
N ILE A 279 -11.92 3.88 -12.85
CA ILE A 279 -12.62 4.90 -13.63
C ILE A 279 -12.32 4.74 -15.11
N LEU A 280 -11.07 4.45 -15.48
CA LEU A 280 -10.69 4.17 -16.86
C LEU A 280 -11.42 2.95 -17.42
N ALA A 281 -11.49 1.85 -16.66
CA ALA A 281 -12.25 0.65 -17.06
C ALA A 281 -13.74 0.97 -17.24
N LEU A 282 -14.35 1.74 -16.33
CA LEU A 282 -15.75 2.18 -16.43
C LEU A 282 -16.00 3.11 -17.63
N LEU A 283 -15.04 3.99 -17.95
CA LEU A 283 -15.10 4.85 -19.15
C LEU A 283 -15.03 4.03 -20.43
N ILE A 284 -14.13 3.04 -20.51
CA ILE A 284 -14.04 2.12 -21.65
C ILE A 284 -15.37 1.38 -21.83
N LEU A 285 -15.95 0.82 -20.77
CA LEU A 285 -17.24 0.14 -20.84
C LEU A 285 -18.39 1.06 -21.27
N LYS A 286 -18.34 2.33 -20.88
CA LYS A 286 -19.31 3.35 -21.32
C LYS A 286 -19.14 3.69 -22.80
N TRP A 287 -17.91 3.95 -23.25
CA TRP A 287 -17.62 4.32 -24.64
C TRP A 287 -17.90 3.19 -25.62
N VAL A 288 -17.72 1.95 -25.18
CA VAL A 288 -18.09 0.76 -25.94
C VAL A 288 -19.60 0.50 -25.87
N GLU A 289 -20.40 1.24 -25.09
CA GLU A 289 -21.85 1.07 -24.95
C GLU A 289 -22.29 -0.26 -24.29
N ILE A 290 -21.40 -0.93 -23.56
CA ILE A 290 -21.74 -2.11 -22.72
C ILE A 290 -22.52 -1.68 -21.48
N ILE A 291 -22.17 -0.52 -20.92
CA ILE A 291 -22.82 0.06 -19.74
C ILE A 291 -23.58 1.34 -20.14
N PRO A 292 -24.81 1.55 -19.64
CA PRO A 292 -25.56 2.77 -19.93
C PRO A 292 -24.88 4.02 -19.31
N LYS A 293 -24.90 5.14 -20.04
CA LYS A 293 -24.33 6.45 -19.61
C LYS A 293 -24.84 6.87 -18.22
N ASN A 294 -26.10 6.58 -17.90
CA ASN A 294 -26.71 6.88 -16.60
C ASN A 294 -26.06 6.12 -15.44
N LEU A 295 -25.66 4.86 -15.65
CA LEU A 295 -24.98 4.06 -14.63
C LEU A 295 -23.60 4.64 -14.34
N PHE A 296 -22.83 4.95 -15.39
CA PHE A 296 -21.53 5.61 -15.24
C PHE A 296 -21.65 6.92 -14.45
N LEU A 297 -22.62 7.77 -14.80
CA LEU A 297 -22.87 9.03 -14.08
C LEU A 297 -23.22 8.80 -12.61
N SER A 298 -23.96 7.74 -12.27
CA SER A 298 -24.27 7.42 -10.88
C SER A 298 -23.04 6.97 -10.09
N LEU A 299 -22.22 6.08 -10.66
CA LEU A 299 -20.95 5.64 -10.07
C LEU A 299 -19.98 6.80 -9.91
N SER A 300 -19.84 7.62 -10.95
CA SER A 300 -18.99 8.81 -10.98
C SER A 300 -19.37 9.79 -9.86
N ARG A 301 -20.66 10.06 -9.65
CA ARG A 301 -21.13 10.89 -8.52
C ARG A 301 -20.73 10.31 -7.16
N MET A 302 -20.82 9.00 -6.98
CA MET A 302 -20.44 8.36 -5.72
C MET A 302 -18.94 8.47 -5.46
N TYR A 303 -18.11 8.30 -6.50
CA TYR A 303 -16.68 8.59 -6.41
C TYR A 303 -16.41 10.05 -6.05
N THR A 304 -17.12 11.00 -6.65
CA THR A 304 -16.94 12.44 -6.34
C THR A 304 -17.28 12.75 -4.88
N ILE A 305 -18.41 12.22 -4.38
CA ILE A 305 -18.80 12.37 -2.96
C ILE A 305 -17.74 11.75 -2.04
N SER A 306 -17.25 10.55 -2.39
CA SER A 306 -16.22 9.85 -1.60
C SER A 306 -14.90 10.62 -1.58
N SER A 307 -14.48 11.21 -2.70
CA SER A 307 -13.29 12.06 -2.77
C SER A 307 -13.43 13.30 -1.90
N ILE A 308 -14.56 14.01 -1.98
CA ILE A 308 -14.82 15.21 -1.16
C ILE A 308 -14.79 14.85 0.33
N LEU A 309 -15.45 13.76 0.73
CA LEU A 309 -15.44 13.32 2.12
C LEU A 309 -14.03 12.95 2.60
N SER A 310 -13.24 12.29 1.76
CA SER A 310 -11.85 11.95 2.08
C SER A 310 -10.97 13.19 2.24
N MET A 311 -11.16 14.22 1.40
CA MET A 311 -10.46 15.51 1.51
C MET A 311 -10.83 16.32 2.77
N ILE A 312 -11.98 16.03 3.40
CA ILE A 312 -12.36 16.66 4.67
C ILE A 312 -11.62 15.98 5.84
N ILE A 313 -11.40 14.67 5.75
CA ILE A 313 -10.77 13.86 6.80
C ILE A 313 -9.25 14.04 6.79
N ILE A 314 -8.65 14.10 5.61
CA ILE A 314 -7.19 14.15 5.37
C ILE A 314 -6.79 15.47 4.72
N ASP A 315 -5.48 15.77 4.68
CA ASP A 315 -4.99 16.86 3.83
C ASP A 315 -5.27 16.56 2.35
N GLY A 316 -6.37 17.13 1.84
CA GLY A 316 -6.92 16.84 0.52
C GLY A 316 -6.14 17.42 -0.66
N THR A 317 -5.08 18.18 -0.41
CA THR A 317 -4.25 18.81 -1.46
C THR A 317 -3.71 17.77 -2.45
N PHE A 318 -3.09 16.70 -1.93
CA PHE A 318 -2.56 15.60 -2.74
C PHE A 318 -3.65 14.91 -3.56
N LEU A 319 -4.80 14.58 -2.95
CA LEU A 319 -5.90 13.90 -3.63
C LEU A 319 -6.53 14.79 -4.72
N LEU A 320 -6.62 16.11 -4.51
CA LEU A 320 -7.19 17.05 -5.47
C LEU A 320 -6.32 17.13 -6.74
N HIS A 321 -5.00 17.06 -6.56
CA HIS A 321 -4.03 17.12 -7.65
C HIS A 321 -3.86 15.80 -8.39
N SER A 322 -4.33 14.68 -7.82
CA SER A 322 -4.20 13.35 -8.42
C SER A 322 -4.88 13.21 -9.79
N LEU A 323 -4.35 12.30 -10.63
CA LEU A 323 -4.95 11.95 -11.93
C LEU A 323 -6.40 11.45 -11.79
N PHE A 324 -6.71 10.78 -10.68
CA PHE A 324 -8.05 10.30 -10.36
C PHE A 324 -9.07 11.44 -10.34
N SER A 325 -8.79 12.49 -9.56
CA SER A 325 -9.66 13.66 -9.44
C SER A 325 -9.78 14.40 -10.78
N CYS A 326 -8.68 14.55 -11.52
CA CYS A 326 -8.69 15.19 -12.83
C CYS A 326 -9.55 14.44 -13.87
N ILE A 327 -9.42 13.11 -13.98
CA ILE A 327 -10.22 12.29 -14.90
C ILE A 327 -11.69 12.28 -14.47
N LEU A 328 -11.96 12.20 -13.16
CA LEU A 328 -13.32 12.20 -12.64
C LEU A 328 -14.03 13.52 -12.95
N ILE A 329 -13.38 14.65 -12.67
CA ILE A 329 -13.93 15.98 -13.00
C ILE A 329 -14.06 16.14 -14.52
N GLY A 330 -12.98 15.85 -15.27
CA GLY A 330 -12.92 15.98 -16.71
C GLY A 330 -13.99 15.17 -17.44
N SER A 331 -14.23 13.91 -17.03
CA SER A 331 -15.24 13.05 -17.64
C SER A 331 -16.68 13.50 -17.36
N ASN A 332 -16.99 14.01 -16.16
CA ASN A 332 -18.32 14.57 -15.87
C ASN A 332 -18.58 15.85 -16.69
N PHE A 333 -17.58 16.72 -16.84
CA PHE A 333 -17.70 17.91 -17.68
C PHE A 333 -17.80 17.57 -19.17
N ALA A 334 -17.01 16.61 -19.66
CA ALA A 334 -17.08 16.14 -21.04
C ALA A 334 -18.49 15.65 -21.38
N GLU A 335 -19.05 14.79 -20.54
CA GLU A 335 -20.40 14.25 -20.67
C GLU A 335 -21.47 15.36 -20.64
N ALA A 336 -21.32 16.39 -19.78
CA ALA A 336 -22.25 17.52 -19.75
C ALA A 336 -22.21 18.37 -21.04
N ILE A 337 -21.02 18.60 -21.60
CA ILE A 337 -20.81 19.32 -22.86
C ILE A 337 -21.39 18.53 -24.03
N VAL A 338 -21.03 17.25 -24.11
CA VAL A 338 -21.46 16.35 -25.18
C VAL A 338 -22.97 16.18 -25.17
N ARG A 339 -23.61 16.06 -24.00
CA ARG A 339 -25.09 16.01 -23.90
C ARG A 339 -25.78 17.27 -24.44
N LYS A 340 -25.15 18.44 -24.36
CA LYS A 340 -25.69 19.68 -24.92
C LYS A 340 -25.56 19.72 -26.44
N LEU A 341 -24.49 19.10 -26.96
CA LEU A 341 -24.13 19.06 -28.39
C LEU A 341 -24.69 17.84 -29.14
N SER A 342 -25.12 16.80 -28.42
CA SER A 342 -25.66 15.55 -28.98
C SER A 342 -26.89 15.77 -29.87
N ARG A 343 -27.60 16.90 -29.71
CA ARG A 343 -28.67 17.34 -30.63
C ARG A 343 -28.23 17.44 -32.10
N PHE A 344 -26.92 17.56 -32.37
CA PHE A 344 -26.36 17.77 -33.70
C PHE A 344 -25.41 16.64 -34.15
N LEU A 345 -25.22 15.58 -33.36
CA LEU A 345 -24.21 14.55 -33.61
C LEU A 345 -24.82 13.14 -33.69
N ASN A 346 -24.26 12.30 -34.57
CA ASN A 346 -24.55 10.87 -34.60
C ASN A 346 -23.84 10.17 -33.43
N GLY A 347 -24.42 9.08 -32.90
CA GLY A 347 -23.91 8.38 -31.69
C GLY A 347 -22.42 8.02 -31.72
N ARG A 348 -21.88 7.52 -32.85
CA ARG A 348 -20.42 7.25 -32.96
C ARG A 348 -19.55 8.50 -32.87
N LYS A 349 -20.00 9.62 -33.45
CA LYS A 349 -19.28 10.91 -33.35
C LYS A 349 -19.39 11.50 -31.95
N GLU A 350 -20.50 11.24 -31.25
CA GLU A 350 -20.69 11.61 -29.85
C GLU A 350 -19.62 10.97 -28.96
N VAL A 351 -19.40 9.67 -29.08
CA VAL A 351 -18.38 8.93 -28.30
C VAL A 351 -16.97 9.43 -28.60
N ILE A 352 -16.60 9.59 -29.87
CA ILE A 352 -15.26 10.07 -30.26
C ILE A 352 -15.01 11.47 -29.70
N LEU A 353 -16.00 12.36 -29.83
CA LEU A 353 -15.90 13.71 -29.29
C LEU A 353 -15.76 13.70 -27.78
N GLU A 354 -16.49 12.83 -27.08
CA GLU A 354 -16.38 12.69 -25.64
C GLU A 354 -15.00 12.23 -25.20
N ILE A 355 -14.39 11.26 -25.89
CA ILE A 355 -13.03 10.80 -25.61
C ILE A 355 -12.04 11.96 -25.75
N ILE A 356 -12.12 12.71 -26.86
CA ILE A 356 -11.24 13.86 -27.12
C ILE A 356 -11.40 14.93 -26.03
N ILE A 357 -12.64 15.30 -25.68
CA ILE A 357 -12.91 16.30 -24.65
C ILE A 357 -12.44 15.81 -23.28
N THR A 358 -12.66 14.54 -22.93
CA THR A 358 -12.22 13.97 -21.65
C THR A 358 -10.70 14.02 -21.52
N ILE A 359 -9.97 13.61 -22.56
CA ILE A 359 -8.50 13.65 -22.57
C ILE A 359 -8.00 15.10 -22.50
N PHE A 360 -8.58 15.99 -23.30
CA PHE A 360 -8.22 17.41 -23.32
C PHE A 360 -8.45 18.07 -21.95
N LEU A 361 -9.65 17.92 -21.37
CA LEU A 361 -9.98 18.47 -20.05
C LEU A 361 -9.10 17.88 -18.95
N THR A 362 -8.85 16.57 -18.97
CA THR A 362 -7.95 15.94 -18.00
C THR A 362 -6.56 16.53 -18.08
N LYS A 363 -6.01 16.71 -19.29
CA LYS A 363 -4.69 17.31 -19.50
C LYS A 363 -4.65 18.78 -19.09
N CYS A 364 -5.67 19.56 -19.44
CA CYS A 364 -5.78 20.96 -19.07
C CYS A 364 -5.90 21.13 -17.55
N LEU A 365 -6.77 20.36 -16.89
CA LEU A 365 -6.91 20.35 -15.44
C LEU A 365 -5.59 19.96 -14.79
N LYS A 366 -4.98 18.85 -15.24
CA LYS A 366 -3.70 18.41 -14.70
C LYS A 366 -2.63 19.48 -14.88
N SER A 367 -2.49 20.07 -16.07
CA SER A 367 -1.48 21.11 -16.37
C SER A 367 -1.70 22.43 -15.64
N TYR A 368 -2.95 22.89 -15.50
CA TYR A 368 -3.28 24.11 -14.74
C TYR A 368 -2.95 23.93 -13.26
N ILE A 369 -3.17 22.71 -12.77
CA ILE A 369 -2.92 22.31 -11.39
C ILE A 369 -1.44 21.94 -11.15
N PHE A 370 -0.69 21.51 -12.19
CA PHE A 370 0.72 21.06 -12.13
C PHE A 370 1.75 22.16 -11.86
N SER A 371 1.32 23.37 -11.46
CA SER A 371 2.28 24.37 -10.95
C SER A 371 2.86 23.99 -9.58
N ILE A 372 2.51 22.81 -9.04
CA ILE A 372 2.99 22.25 -7.77
C ILE A 372 3.69 20.91 -8.06
N GLU A 373 4.97 20.80 -7.69
CA GLU A 373 5.93 19.74 -8.06
C GLU A 373 5.71 18.37 -7.38
N ASP A 374 4.66 18.19 -6.58
CA ASP A 374 4.54 17.03 -5.68
C ASP A 374 4.34 15.69 -6.43
N ASP A 375 3.57 15.68 -7.53
CA ASP A 375 3.28 14.48 -8.34
C ASP A 375 4.30 14.19 -9.46
N ALA A 376 5.25 15.09 -9.71
CA ALA A 376 6.21 14.94 -10.81
C ALA A 376 7.10 13.71 -10.64
N HIS A 377 7.33 13.28 -9.40
CA HIS A 377 8.20 12.17 -9.07
C HIS A 377 7.73 10.80 -9.62
N VAL A 378 6.44 10.46 -9.52
CA VAL A 378 5.92 9.18 -10.04
C VAL A 378 6.00 9.14 -11.57
N TYR A 379 5.68 10.26 -12.22
CA TYR A 379 5.83 10.38 -13.67
C TYR A 379 7.31 10.29 -14.08
N ASN A 380 8.23 10.92 -13.34
CA ASN A 380 9.66 10.84 -13.58
C ASN A 380 10.20 9.41 -13.41
N ILE A 381 9.69 8.63 -12.45
CA ILE A 381 10.03 7.20 -12.32
C ILE A 381 9.60 6.43 -13.56
N LEU A 382 8.34 6.58 -13.99
CA LEU A 382 7.84 5.91 -15.20
C LEU A 382 8.62 6.34 -16.46
N ARG A 383 8.94 7.63 -16.56
CA ARG A 383 9.78 8.18 -17.63
C ARG A 383 11.18 7.60 -17.58
N SER A 384 11.79 7.47 -16.41
CA SER A 384 13.12 6.87 -16.22
C SER A 384 13.15 5.39 -16.59
N LYS A 385 12.05 4.67 -16.42
CA LYS A 385 11.92 3.27 -16.87
C LYS A 385 11.74 3.12 -18.38
N LEU A 386 11.01 4.04 -19.01
CA LEU A 386 10.69 3.99 -20.44
C LEU A 386 11.73 4.71 -21.33
N THR A 387 12.52 5.60 -20.75
CA THR A 387 13.49 6.45 -21.47
C THR A 387 14.80 6.51 -20.69
N GLY A 388 15.87 7.02 -21.29
CA GLY A 388 17.15 7.21 -20.59
C GLY A 388 17.20 8.34 -19.54
N TYR A 389 16.05 8.86 -19.09
CA TYR A 389 15.99 9.92 -18.08
C TYR A 389 16.47 9.40 -16.71
N LYS A 390 17.41 10.12 -16.09
CA LYS A 390 17.95 9.77 -14.76
C LYS A 390 18.11 11.05 -13.94
N ASP A 391 17.54 11.05 -12.74
CA ASP A 391 17.78 12.04 -11.70
C ASP A 391 18.08 11.32 -10.37
N PHE A 392 18.52 12.05 -9.35
CA PHE A 392 18.83 11.46 -8.04
C PHE A 392 17.65 10.70 -7.43
N HIS A 393 16.45 11.28 -7.50
CA HIS A 393 15.25 10.72 -6.88
C HIS A 393 14.85 9.43 -7.59
N THR A 394 14.68 9.45 -8.91
CA THR A 394 14.37 8.31 -9.77
C THR A 394 15.36 7.17 -9.59
N MET A 395 16.67 7.45 -9.50
CA MET A 395 17.69 6.42 -9.27
C MET A 395 17.59 5.77 -7.90
N LEU A 396 17.23 6.54 -6.86
CA LEU A 396 16.97 5.98 -5.53
C LEU A 396 15.87 4.90 -5.57
N TYR A 397 14.87 5.08 -6.44
CA TYR A 397 13.84 4.08 -6.68
C TYR A 397 14.27 2.98 -7.64
N THR A 398 14.76 3.31 -8.85
CA THR A 398 15.08 2.31 -9.88
C THR A 398 16.26 1.40 -9.54
N CYS A 399 17.12 1.80 -8.60
CA CYS A 399 18.19 0.96 -8.05
C CYS A 399 17.74 0.03 -6.93
N SER A 400 16.52 0.18 -6.43
CA SER A 400 15.96 -0.66 -5.37
C SER A 400 15.15 -1.81 -6.00
N PRO A 401 15.33 -3.07 -5.56
CA PRO A 401 14.70 -4.24 -6.19
C PRO A 401 13.16 -4.20 -6.16
N GLU A 402 12.57 -3.46 -5.23
CA GLU A 402 11.12 -3.33 -5.06
C GLU A 402 10.44 -2.54 -6.19
N PHE A 403 11.19 -1.65 -6.85
CA PHE A 403 10.70 -0.82 -7.94
C PHE A 403 11.19 -1.31 -9.30
N ASP A 404 11.84 -2.47 -9.38
CA ASP A 404 12.28 -3.05 -10.66
C ASP A 404 11.09 -3.62 -11.46
N PHE A 405 11.32 -4.04 -12.71
CA PHE A 405 10.36 -4.77 -13.53
C PHE A 405 10.02 -6.14 -12.94
N LEU A 406 8.86 -6.71 -13.33
CA LEU A 406 8.43 -8.01 -12.81
C LEU A 406 9.48 -9.10 -13.08
N GLN A 407 10.06 -9.65 -12.01
CA GLN A 407 11.11 -10.67 -12.08
C GLN A 407 10.55 -11.97 -12.66
N TYR A 408 11.40 -12.67 -13.44
CA TYR A 408 11.04 -13.96 -14.05
C TYR A 408 10.56 -15.00 -13.02
N LYS A 409 11.15 -14.99 -11.81
CA LYS A 409 10.77 -15.89 -10.71
C LYS A 409 9.28 -15.80 -10.34
N THR A 410 8.69 -14.61 -10.39
CA THR A 410 7.24 -14.44 -10.13
C THR A 410 6.41 -15.05 -11.26
N TYR A 411 6.80 -14.87 -12.53
CA TYR A 411 6.10 -15.50 -13.65
C TYR A 411 6.17 -17.02 -13.58
N GLU A 412 7.35 -17.57 -13.28
CA GLU A 412 7.56 -18.99 -13.13
C GLU A 412 6.68 -19.58 -12.02
N ALA A 413 6.58 -18.92 -10.87
CA ALA A 413 5.74 -19.34 -9.76
C ALA A 413 4.24 -19.40 -10.13
N ILE A 414 3.74 -18.35 -10.79
CA ILE A 414 2.33 -18.25 -11.18
C ILE A 414 1.98 -19.25 -12.30
N ILE A 415 2.94 -19.62 -13.16
CA ILE A 415 2.76 -20.65 -14.20
C ILE A 415 2.77 -22.05 -13.59
N LYS A 416 3.76 -22.37 -12.75
CA LYS A 416 3.91 -23.70 -12.12
C LYS A 416 2.73 -24.05 -11.20
N THR A 417 2.15 -23.08 -10.52
CA THR A 417 0.94 -23.25 -9.69
C THR A 417 -0.36 -23.29 -10.49
N LEU A 418 -0.29 -23.24 -11.83
CA LEU A 418 -1.40 -23.17 -12.78
C LEU A 418 -2.30 -21.92 -12.65
N LEU A 419 -1.92 -20.91 -11.87
CA LEU A 419 -2.71 -19.68 -11.71
C LEU A 419 -2.90 -18.94 -13.04
N LEU A 420 -1.81 -18.65 -13.76
CA LEU A 420 -1.90 -17.95 -15.05
C LEU A 420 -2.60 -18.81 -16.11
N PRO A 421 -2.26 -20.10 -16.30
CA PRO A 421 -3.01 -20.98 -17.21
C PRO A 421 -4.51 -21.04 -16.96
N ILE A 422 -4.95 -21.18 -15.70
CA ILE A 422 -6.39 -21.24 -15.35
C ILE A 422 -7.05 -19.87 -15.59
N ALA A 423 -6.39 -18.76 -15.27
CA ALA A 423 -6.90 -17.43 -15.55
C ALA A 423 -7.07 -17.19 -17.07
N ILE A 424 -6.08 -17.57 -17.89
CA ILE A 424 -6.17 -17.48 -19.36
C ILE A 424 -7.31 -18.36 -19.87
N LEU A 425 -7.40 -19.61 -19.41
CA LEU A 425 -8.49 -20.52 -19.77
C LEU A 425 -9.85 -19.91 -19.45
N SER A 426 -10.00 -19.30 -18.27
CA SER A 426 -11.24 -18.64 -17.87
C SER A 426 -11.60 -17.45 -18.78
N GLY A 427 -10.62 -16.67 -19.20
CA GLY A 427 -10.80 -15.57 -20.15
C GLY A 427 -11.23 -16.07 -21.53
N ILE A 428 -10.60 -17.14 -22.03
CA ILE A 428 -10.98 -17.79 -23.30
C ILE A 428 -12.42 -18.32 -23.21
N LEU A 429 -12.79 -18.95 -22.09
CA LEU A 429 -14.15 -19.45 -21.87
C LEU A 429 -15.20 -18.31 -21.86
N ALA A 430 -14.89 -17.18 -21.23
CA ALA A 430 -15.76 -16.00 -21.23
C ALA A 430 -15.91 -15.42 -22.65
N LEU A 431 -14.82 -15.27 -23.40
CA LEU A 431 -14.86 -14.80 -24.79
C LEU A 431 -15.65 -15.75 -25.70
N TYR A 432 -15.46 -17.06 -25.54
CA TYR A 432 -16.21 -18.08 -26.28
C TYR A 432 -17.71 -18.01 -25.95
N TYR A 433 -18.06 -17.79 -24.68
CA TYR A 433 -19.43 -17.58 -24.27
C TYR A 433 -20.05 -16.35 -24.93
N TRP A 434 -19.38 -15.20 -24.89
CA TRP A 434 -19.86 -13.97 -25.53
C TRP A 434 -19.99 -14.09 -27.05
N TYR A 435 -19.05 -14.77 -27.70
CA TYR A 435 -19.12 -15.03 -29.14
C TYR A 435 -20.37 -15.85 -29.51
N ARG A 436 -20.67 -16.89 -28.73
CA ARG A 436 -21.84 -17.73 -28.98
C ARG A 436 -23.17 -17.06 -28.60
N GLU A 437 -23.15 -16.15 -27.62
CA GLU A 437 -24.35 -15.39 -27.24
C GLU A 437 -24.60 -14.20 -28.16
N TYR A 438 -23.57 -13.70 -28.85
CA TYR A 438 -23.70 -12.67 -29.87
C TYR A 438 -24.67 -13.07 -30.98
N GLU A 439 -24.67 -14.35 -31.38
CA GLU A 439 -25.61 -14.86 -32.38
C GLU A 439 -27.07 -14.91 -31.87
N ASN A 440 -27.30 -15.00 -30.55
CA ASN A 440 -28.65 -15.13 -29.99
C ASN A 440 -29.24 -13.78 -29.57
N GLU A 441 -28.51 -12.98 -28.79
CA GLU A 441 -29.01 -11.77 -28.13
C GLU A 441 -28.51 -10.47 -28.79
N GLY A 442 -27.48 -10.57 -29.64
CA GLY A 442 -26.86 -9.43 -30.29
C GLY A 442 -26.09 -8.51 -29.34
N TYR A 443 -25.46 -7.49 -29.92
CA TYR A 443 -24.70 -6.49 -29.17
C TYR A 443 -25.62 -5.38 -28.62
N PRO A 444 -25.43 -4.87 -27.39
CA PRO A 444 -24.36 -5.17 -26.42
C PRO A 444 -24.70 -6.25 -25.38
N TYR A 445 -25.91 -6.83 -25.40
CA TYR A 445 -26.41 -7.72 -24.35
C TYR A 445 -25.67 -9.05 -24.23
N CYS A 446 -25.00 -9.49 -25.29
CA CYS A 446 -24.19 -10.72 -25.26
C CYS A 446 -22.97 -10.66 -24.32
N ILE A 447 -22.51 -9.46 -23.93
CA ILE A 447 -21.32 -9.27 -23.09
C ILE A 447 -21.72 -9.11 -21.62
N GLU A 448 -21.15 -9.95 -20.78
CA GLU A 448 -21.31 -9.84 -19.32
C GLU A 448 -20.48 -8.65 -18.80
N ALA A 449 -21.15 -7.51 -18.56
CA ALA A 449 -20.52 -6.25 -18.16
C ALA A 449 -19.67 -6.35 -16.88
N ASN A 450 -20.09 -7.18 -15.91
CA ASN A 450 -19.37 -7.44 -14.67
C ASN A 450 -18.05 -8.20 -14.90
N VAL A 451 -18.03 -9.20 -15.79
CA VAL A 451 -16.83 -9.96 -16.16
C VAL A 451 -15.89 -9.09 -17.01
N CYS A 452 -16.44 -8.30 -17.94
CA CYS A 452 -15.66 -7.38 -18.74
C CYS A 452 -14.95 -6.30 -17.88
N TYR A 453 -15.64 -5.72 -16.89
CA TYR A 453 -15.04 -4.80 -15.91
C TYR A 453 -13.85 -5.43 -15.19
N ASN A 454 -14.01 -6.62 -14.63
CA ASN A 454 -12.96 -7.33 -13.91
C ASN A 454 -11.79 -7.75 -14.82
N GLY A 455 -12.07 -8.08 -16.09
CA GLY A 455 -11.05 -8.35 -17.10
C GLY A 455 -10.20 -7.12 -17.43
N LEU A 456 -10.85 -5.96 -17.67
CA LEU A 456 -10.15 -4.68 -17.90
C LEU A 456 -9.31 -4.28 -16.68
N GLN A 457 -9.86 -4.44 -15.49
CA GLN A 457 -9.17 -4.14 -14.23
C GLN A 457 -7.95 -5.04 -14.03
N THR A 458 -8.08 -6.34 -14.31
CA THR A 458 -6.96 -7.29 -14.26
C THR A 458 -5.87 -6.94 -15.27
N GLY A 459 -6.24 -6.55 -16.49
CA GLY A 459 -5.30 -6.07 -17.50
C GLY A 459 -4.51 -4.84 -17.04
N ALA A 460 -5.18 -3.86 -16.42
CA ALA A 460 -4.51 -2.70 -15.83
C ALA A 460 -3.55 -3.08 -14.70
N PHE A 461 -3.92 -4.04 -13.84
CA PHE A 461 -3.02 -4.54 -12.79
C PHE A 461 -1.80 -5.29 -13.33
N ILE A 462 -1.96 -6.07 -14.41
CA ILE A 462 -0.83 -6.74 -15.07
C ILE A 462 0.15 -5.71 -15.63
N ILE A 463 -0.34 -4.65 -16.29
CA ILE A 463 0.51 -3.58 -16.83
C ILE A 463 1.28 -2.91 -15.69
N MET A 464 0.59 -2.54 -14.60
CA MET A 464 1.23 -1.89 -13.45
C MET A 464 2.26 -2.79 -12.77
N ALA A 465 1.95 -4.07 -12.56
CA ALA A 465 2.87 -5.05 -11.98
C ALA A 465 4.09 -5.30 -12.88
N GLY A 466 3.91 -5.27 -14.20
CA GLY A 466 4.99 -5.34 -15.17
C GLY A 466 6.02 -4.23 -14.97
N PHE A 467 5.56 -2.99 -14.73
CA PHE A 467 6.44 -1.84 -14.50
C PHE A 467 7.06 -1.79 -13.10
N ILE A 468 6.35 -2.21 -12.05
CA ILE A 468 6.79 -2.11 -10.66
C ILE A 468 6.49 -3.43 -9.94
N MET A 469 7.55 -4.15 -9.56
CA MET A 469 7.51 -5.42 -8.81
C MET A 469 6.54 -5.41 -7.64
N ARG A 470 6.62 -4.37 -6.80
CA ARG A 470 5.78 -4.22 -5.59
C ARG A 470 4.28 -4.20 -5.90
N LEU A 471 3.85 -3.85 -7.12
CA LEU A 471 2.43 -3.81 -7.51
C LEU A 471 1.85 -5.18 -7.90
N LYS A 472 2.66 -6.25 -7.92
CA LYS A 472 2.18 -7.64 -8.13
C LYS A 472 1.12 -8.07 -7.11
N LEU A 473 1.11 -7.46 -5.93
CA LEU A 473 0.14 -7.71 -4.87
C LEU A 473 -1.32 -7.41 -5.28
N PHE A 474 -1.54 -6.54 -6.28
CA PHE A 474 -2.89 -6.28 -6.81
C PHE A 474 -3.24 -7.23 -7.96
N MET A 475 -2.24 -7.57 -8.78
CA MET A 475 -2.37 -8.45 -9.94
C MET A 475 -2.71 -9.88 -9.54
N THR A 476 -1.90 -10.49 -8.67
CA THR A 476 -2.00 -11.94 -8.36
C THR A 476 -3.35 -12.31 -7.77
N PRO A 477 -3.92 -11.60 -6.77
CA PRO A 477 -5.22 -11.97 -6.22
C PRO A 477 -6.37 -11.70 -7.20
N HIS A 478 -6.27 -10.68 -8.07
CA HIS A 478 -7.26 -10.48 -9.13
C HIS A 478 -7.22 -11.60 -10.17
N LEU A 479 -6.03 -12.10 -10.52
CA LEU A 479 -5.88 -13.31 -11.32
C LEU A 479 -6.54 -14.52 -10.63
N CYS A 480 -6.43 -14.64 -9.30
CA CYS A 480 -7.11 -15.72 -8.55
C CYS A 480 -8.64 -15.60 -8.64
N ILE A 481 -9.21 -14.38 -8.63
CA ILE A 481 -10.65 -14.16 -8.81
C ILE A 481 -11.08 -14.57 -10.23
N ILE A 482 -10.35 -14.13 -11.25
CA ILE A 482 -10.62 -14.47 -12.65
C ILE A 482 -10.50 -15.97 -12.87
N ALA A 483 -9.46 -16.62 -12.33
CA ALA A 483 -9.28 -18.07 -12.39
C ALA A 483 -10.48 -18.84 -11.81
N GLY A 484 -11.18 -18.29 -10.80
CA GLY A 484 -12.40 -18.86 -10.24
C GLY A 484 -13.55 -19.01 -11.25
N LEU A 485 -13.58 -18.20 -12.32
CA LEU A 485 -14.59 -18.26 -13.39
C LEU A 485 -14.59 -19.58 -14.15
N VAL A 486 -13.51 -20.38 -14.11
CA VAL A 486 -13.49 -21.74 -14.68
C VAL A 486 -14.61 -22.61 -14.12
N CYS A 487 -15.03 -22.37 -12.87
CA CYS A 487 -16.11 -23.11 -12.22
C CYS A 487 -17.52 -22.61 -12.58
N ASN A 488 -17.65 -21.62 -13.49
CA ASN A 488 -18.94 -21.08 -13.86
C ASN A 488 -19.75 -22.12 -14.63
N LYS A 489 -20.93 -22.43 -14.09
CA LYS A 489 -21.87 -23.39 -14.67
C LYS A 489 -22.15 -23.04 -16.13
N ARG A 490 -22.48 -21.79 -16.45
CA ARG A 490 -22.90 -21.34 -17.80
C ARG A 490 -21.83 -21.63 -18.85
N TYR A 491 -20.57 -21.34 -18.53
CA TYR A 491 -19.44 -21.57 -19.43
C TYR A 491 -19.22 -23.06 -19.67
N SER A 492 -19.27 -23.87 -18.61
CA SER A 492 -19.12 -25.33 -18.72
C SER A 492 -20.23 -26.00 -19.54
N GLU A 493 -21.49 -25.53 -19.46
CA GLU A 493 -22.58 -26.15 -20.24
C GLU A 493 -22.47 -25.85 -21.72
N LYS A 494 -22.02 -24.64 -22.08
CA LYS A 494 -21.81 -24.23 -23.47
C LYS A 494 -20.60 -24.94 -24.09
N LEU A 495 -19.60 -25.34 -23.29
CA LEU A 495 -18.48 -26.18 -23.72
C LEU A 495 -18.88 -27.65 -23.99
N GLY A 496 -20.12 -28.04 -23.68
CA GLY A 496 -20.60 -29.41 -23.89
C GLY A 496 -20.47 -30.34 -22.68
N LEU A 497 -19.93 -29.86 -21.55
CA LEU A 497 -19.89 -30.59 -20.29
C LEU A 497 -21.26 -30.53 -19.62
N ARG A 498 -22.25 -31.30 -20.09
CA ARG A 498 -23.62 -31.28 -19.53
C ARG A 498 -23.77 -32.12 -18.25
N SER A 499 -22.98 -33.18 -18.09
CA SER A 499 -23.06 -34.06 -16.92
C SER A 499 -22.39 -33.44 -15.69
N LYS A 500 -23.08 -33.50 -14.54
CA LYS A 500 -22.52 -33.09 -13.23
C LYS A 500 -21.25 -33.88 -12.88
N ALA A 501 -21.21 -35.17 -13.22
CA ALA A 501 -20.06 -36.03 -12.93
C ALA A 501 -18.82 -35.61 -13.74
N MET A 502 -18.99 -35.26 -15.01
CA MET A 502 -17.87 -34.78 -15.85
C MET A 502 -17.32 -33.44 -15.35
N ARG A 503 -18.18 -32.50 -14.94
CA ARG A 503 -17.74 -31.23 -14.33
C ARG A 503 -16.96 -31.45 -13.05
N GLY A 504 -17.45 -32.36 -12.19
CA GLY A 504 -16.76 -32.76 -10.97
C GLY A 504 -15.39 -33.38 -11.25
N ALA A 505 -15.30 -34.29 -12.22
CA ALA A 505 -14.03 -34.92 -12.61
C ALA A 505 -13.00 -33.91 -13.13
N VAL A 506 -13.41 -32.97 -13.98
CA VAL A 506 -12.53 -31.89 -14.47
C VAL A 506 -12.06 -31.01 -13.33
N LEU A 507 -12.94 -30.65 -12.40
CA LEU A 507 -12.58 -29.86 -11.22
C LEU A 507 -11.56 -30.58 -10.34
N ILE A 508 -11.76 -31.87 -10.08
CA ILE A 508 -10.84 -32.68 -9.28
C ILE A 508 -9.47 -32.78 -9.97
N LEU A 509 -9.44 -32.98 -11.29
CA LEU A 509 -8.20 -33.03 -12.06
C LEU A 509 -7.45 -31.69 -12.02
N LEU A 510 -8.18 -30.58 -12.13
CA LEU A 510 -7.59 -29.24 -11.98
C LEU A 510 -7.01 -29.04 -10.58
N ILE A 511 -7.74 -29.41 -9.52
CA ILE A 511 -7.27 -29.33 -8.13
C ILE A 511 -6.03 -30.21 -7.92
N ALA A 512 -6.00 -31.41 -8.46
CA ALA A 512 -4.85 -32.29 -8.36
C ALA A 512 -3.61 -31.68 -9.05
N GLY A 513 -3.77 -31.11 -10.24
CA GLY A 513 -2.69 -30.46 -10.98
C GLY A 513 -2.11 -29.25 -10.26
N MET A 514 -2.97 -28.35 -9.74
CA MET A 514 -2.50 -27.15 -9.02
C MET A 514 -1.87 -27.49 -7.67
N SER A 515 -2.36 -28.52 -6.98
CA SER A 515 -1.86 -28.93 -5.67
C SER A 515 -0.46 -29.57 -5.71
N TYR A 516 -0.05 -30.13 -6.84
CA TYR A 516 1.28 -30.77 -6.98
C TYR A 516 2.43 -29.80 -6.67
N HIS A 517 2.50 -28.67 -7.37
CA HIS A 517 3.48 -27.61 -7.07
C HIS A 517 3.02 -26.64 -5.99
N GLY A 518 1.70 -26.47 -5.83
CA GLY A 518 1.14 -25.55 -4.84
C GLY A 518 1.44 -25.98 -3.39
N MET A 519 1.39 -27.28 -3.10
CA MET A 519 1.67 -27.80 -1.77
C MET A 519 3.16 -27.72 -1.42
N GLU A 520 4.04 -28.04 -2.37
CA GLU A 520 5.50 -27.90 -2.21
C GLU A 520 5.86 -26.48 -1.80
N ARG A 521 5.34 -25.48 -2.51
CA ARG A 521 5.59 -24.06 -2.21
C ARG A 521 5.02 -23.61 -0.86
N LEU A 522 3.83 -24.10 -0.49
CA LEU A 522 3.24 -23.81 0.81
C LEU A 522 4.06 -24.43 1.96
N GLN A 523 4.63 -25.62 1.75
CA GLN A 523 5.52 -26.28 2.71
C GLN A 523 6.84 -25.55 2.83
N GLU A 524 7.45 -25.11 1.72
CA GLU A 524 8.65 -24.29 1.72
C GLU A 524 8.44 -22.99 2.51
N GLU A 525 7.33 -22.28 2.27
CA GLU A 525 7.00 -21.04 2.98
C GLU A 525 6.83 -21.26 4.50
N ARG A 526 6.18 -22.36 4.90
CA ARG A 526 6.02 -22.71 6.32
C ARG A 526 7.29 -23.26 6.97
N GLY A 527 8.22 -23.80 6.18
CA GLY A 527 9.49 -24.33 6.64
C GLY A 527 10.53 -23.26 6.95
N LEU A 528 10.26 -21.99 6.62
CA LEU A 528 11.10 -20.86 7.02
C LEU A 528 11.00 -20.66 8.53
N ILE A 529 12.10 -20.93 9.22
CA ILE A 529 12.29 -20.66 10.65
C ILE A 529 13.51 -19.75 10.75
N GLY A 530 13.31 -18.57 11.33
CA GLY A 530 14.32 -17.54 11.50
C GLY A 530 14.25 -16.88 12.88
N GLU A 531 15.33 -16.22 13.25
CA GLU A 531 15.42 -15.44 14.49
C GLU A 531 15.94 -14.05 14.14
N TYR A 532 15.26 -13.00 14.61
CA TYR A 532 15.72 -11.63 14.41
C TYR A 532 16.83 -11.28 15.41
N SER A 533 17.97 -10.81 14.90
CA SER A 533 19.08 -10.29 15.73
C SER A 533 19.80 -9.17 14.98
N ASP A 534 20.04 -8.04 15.67
CA ASP A 534 20.70 -6.85 15.12
C ASP A 534 21.42 -6.10 16.27
N ILE A 535 22.46 -6.73 16.81
CA ILE A 535 23.14 -6.30 18.05
C ILE A 535 23.77 -4.91 17.87
N GLU A 536 24.39 -4.65 16.71
CA GLU A 536 25.02 -3.37 16.43
C GLU A 536 24.02 -2.21 16.39
N GLN A 537 22.79 -2.46 15.94
CA GLN A 537 21.75 -1.45 15.96
C GLN A 537 21.16 -1.27 17.36
N GLU A 538 21.13 -2.33 18.19
CA GLU A 538 20.69 -2.28 19.58
C GLU A 538 21.63 -1.40 20.41
N GLU A 539 22.94 -1.69 20.34
CA GLU A 539 24.00 -0.90 20.98
C GLU A 539 23.93 0.59 20.62
N LEU A 540 23.70 0.89 19.34
CA LEU A 540 23.54 2.26 18.87
C LEU A 540 22.37 2.96 19.57
N PHE A 541 21.21 2.29 19.66
CA PHE A 541 20.03 2.91 20.22
C PHE A 541 20.06 3.00 21.76
N GLU A 542 20.65 2.02 22.44
CA GLU A 542 20.95 2.10 23.86
C GLU A 542 21.88 3.28 24.15
N TRP A 543 22.97 3.41 23.39
CA TRP A 543 23.88 4.55 23.50
C TRP A 543 23.15 5.88 23.30
N ILE A 544 22.26 5.99 22.29
CA ILE A 544 21.47 7.21 22.07
C ILE A 544 20.59 7.53 23.28
N LYS A 545 19.92 6.54 23.87
CA LYS A 545 19.05 6.73 25.03
C LYS A 545 19.82 7.26 26.24
N GLU A 546 21.00 6.70 26.50
CA GLU A 546 21.82 7.01 27.67
C GLU A 546 22.65 8.29 27.52
N ASN A 547 23.22 8.53 26.34
CA ASN A 547 24.26 9.55 26.14
C ASN A 547 23.79 10.82 25.43
N THR A 548 22.53 10.88 24.97
CA THR A 548 22.00 12.07 24.27
C THR A 548 20.74 12.65 24.91
N PRO A 549 20.57 13.98 24.91
CA PRO A 549 19.38 14.60 25.49
C PRO A 549 18.13 14.31 24.65
N LYS A 550 16.92 14.37 25.26
CA LYS A 550 15.65 14.04 24.58
C LYS A 550 15.34 14.90 23.35
N ASN A 551 15.89 16.11 23.28
CA ASN A 551 15.74 17.02 22.15
C ASN A 551 16.88 16.92 21.11
N ALA A 552 17.78 15.94 21.24
CA ALA A 552 18.83 15.70 20.26
C ALA A 552 18.25 15.32 18.90
N VAL A 553 18.66 16.03 17.86
CA VAL A 553 18.12 15.88 16.50
C VAL A 553 19.05 15.02 15.66
N PHE A 554 18.49 13.97 15.06
CA PHE A 554 19.23 13.00 14.25
C PHE A 554 18.90 13.10 12.76
N ALA A 555 19.89 12.80 11.93
CA ALA A 555 19.74 12.62 10.50
C ALA A 555 20.55 11.40 10.01
N GLY A 556 20.11 10.78 8.92
CA GLY A 556 20.77 9.59 8.39
C GLY A 556 19.92 8.92 7.32
N LYS A 557 20.13 7.62 7.10
CA LYS A 557 19.31 6.84 6.16
C LYS A 557 17.84 6.81 6.62
N MET A 558 16.90 7.08 5.71
CA MET A 558 15.47 7.18 6.02
C MET A 558 14.94 5.96 6.79
N SER A 559 15.37 4.74 6.41
CA SER A 559 14.93 3.49 7.04
C SER A 559 15.33 3.38 8.51
N LEU A 560 16.52 3.86 8.85
CA LEU A 560 17.06 3.84 10.21
C LEU A 560 16.45 4.98 11.04
N MET A 561 16.22 6.15 10.46
CA MET A 561 15.64 7.29 11.18
C MET A 561 14.24 7.00 11.72
N ALA A 562 13.39 6.31 10.96
CA ALA A 562 12.07 5.90 11.46
C ALA A 562 12.17 4.96 12.68
N ASN A 563 13.16 4.07 12.66
CA ASN A 563 13.41 3.11 13.73
C ASN A 563 14.02 3.78 14.97
N LEU A 564 14.98 4.70 14.75
CA LEU A 564 15.57 5.54 15.78
C LEU A 564 14.49 6.36 16.49
N MET A 565 13.59 6.99 15.74
CA MET A 565 12.48 7.75 16.30
C MET A 565 11.55 6.87 17.14
N LEU A 566 11.15 5.69 16.64
CA LEU A 566 10.31 4.74 17.36
C LEU A 566 10.97 4.30 18.68
N SER A 567 12.21 3.84 18.59
CA SER A 567 12.91 3.16 19.68
C SER A 567 13.43 4.14 20.74
N THR A 568 13.84 5.35 20.34
CA THR A 568 14.51 6.32 21.24
C THR A 568 13.69 7.58 21.54
N GLY A 569 12.62 7.84 20.78
CA GLY A 569 11.80 9.04 20.91
C GLY A 569 12.52 10.35 20.53
N ARG A 570 13.69 10.27 19.88
CA ARG A 570 14.47 11.44 19.47
C ARG A 570 13.95 12.03 18.15
N PRO A 571 13.93 13.37 18.00
CA PRO A 571 13.55 14.01 16.74
C PRO A 571 14.43 13.65 15.56
N ILE A 572 13.82 13.51 14.39
CA ILE A 572 14.49 13.20 13.12
C ILE A 572 14.26 14.27 12.06
N VAL A 573 15.25 14.50 11.20
CA VAL A 573 15.18 15.53 10.14
C VAL A 573 14.54 15.00 8.86
N ASN A 574 14.83 13.74 8.52
CA ASN A 574 14.34 13.07 7.33
C ASN A 574 13.72 11.73 7.69
N ASN A 575 12.68 11.33 6.98
CA ASN A 575 11.91 10.12 7.25
C ASN A 575 11.50 9.44 5.93
N PRO A 576 10.95 8.21 5.96
CA PRO A 576 10.56 7.46 4.76
C PRO A 576 9.43 8.07 3.92
N TYR A 577 8.72 9.10 4.40
CA TYR A 577 7.68 9.77 3.65
C TYR A 577 8.31 10.67 2.57
N TYR A 578 8.16 10.28 1.31
CA TYR A 578 8.88 10.86 0.17
C TYR A 578 7.96 11.56 -0.85
N GLU A 579 6.68 11.70 -0.52
CA GLU A 579 5.64 12.17 -1.42
C GLU A 579 5.64 13.69 -1.60
N SER A 580 6.08 14.46 -0.59
CA SER A 580 6.22 15.92 -0.73
C SER A 580 7.57 16.32 -1.30
N ALA A 581 7.58 17.33 -2.17
CA ALA A 581 8.81 17.88 -2.74
C ALA A 581 9.78 18.40 -1.65
N GLU A 582 9.24 18.98 -0.57
CA GLU A 582 10.03 19.43 0.58
C GLU A 582 10.81 18.28 1.23
N MET A 583 10.16 17.13 1.49
CA MET A 583 10.81 15.99 2.14
C MET A 583 11.86 15.34 1.24
N ARG A 584 11.61 15.30 -0.07
CA ARG A 584 12.61 14.88 -1.06
C ARG A 584 13.86 15.74 -1.01
N ASN A 585 13.70 17.06 -0.96
CA ASN A 585 14.80 18.01 -0.89
C ASN A 585 15.55 17.90 0.44
N ARG A 586 14.85 17.81 1.58
CA ARG A 586 15.46 17.59 2.90
C ARG A 586 16.30 16.32 2.91
N THR A 587 15.77 15.23 2.38
CA THR A 587 16.50 13.97 2.35
C THR A 587 17.70 14.02 1.40
N MET A 588 17.55 14.64 0.23
CA MET A 588 18.66 14.87 -0.69
C MET A 588 19.79 15.68 0.00
N ARG A 589 19.45 16.71 0.78
CA ARG A 589 20.45 17.47 1.56
C ARG A 589 21.15 16.64 2.63
N VAL A 590 20.42 15.78 3.34
CA VAL A 590 21.03 14.84 4.31
C VAL A 590 21.97 13.87 3.61
N TYR A 591 21.59 13.39 2.42
CA TYR A 591 22.37 12.41 1.68
C TYR A 591 23.62 13.02 1.02
N GLU A 592 23.81 14.35 1.05
CA GLU A 592 25.05 15.00 0.58
C GLU A 592 26.31 14.44 1.25
N ILE A 593 26.19 13.86 2.44
CA ILE A 593 27.30 13.22 3.14
C ILE A 593 27.89 12.01 2.37
N PHE A 594 27.10 11.38 1.51
CA PHE A 594 27.53 10.27 0.66
C PHE A 594 28.19 10.72 -0.66
N SER A 595 28.29 12.03 -0.89
CA SER A 595 28.87 12.60 -2.12
C SER A 595 30.39 12.78 -2.04
N ARG A 596 30.98 13.41 -3.07
CA ARG A 596 32.38 13.88 -3.10
C ARG A 596 32.55 15.35 -2.71
N LYS A 597 31.55 15.95 -2.04
CA LYS A 597 31.63 17.33 -1.54
C LYS A 597 32.62 17.44 -0.37
N ASP A 598 33.08 18.65 -0.11
CA ASP A 598 33.99 18.92 1.00
C ASP A 598 33.24 18.84 2.34
N ALA A 599 33.87 18.26 3.37
CA ALA A 599 33.26 18.03 4.68
C ALA A 599 32.66 19.30 5.31
N ALA A 600 33.34 20.44 5.15
CA ALA A 600 32.88 21.74 5.64
C ALA A 600 31.58 22.22 4.96
N SER A 601 31.40 21.96 3.67
CA SER A 601 30.17 22.31 2.96
C SER A 601 28.99 21.50 3.48
N VAL A 602 29.18 20.19 3.65
CA VAL A 602 28.14 19.29 4.16
C VAL A 602 27.80 19.62 5.61
N TYR A 603 28.80 19.97 6.42
CA TYR A 603 28.62 20.44 7.80
C TYR A 603 27.69 21.66 7.87
N VAL A 604 27.90 22.66 7.00
CA VAL A 604 27.04 23.86 6.95
C VAL A 604 25.62 23.50 6.49
N THR A 605 25.46 22.64 5.47
CA THR A 605 24.14 22.18 5.02
C THR A 605 23.35 21.52 6.17
N LEU A 606 23.96 20.57 6.88
CA LEU A 606 23.34 19.85 7.99
C LEU A 606 23.04 20.77 9.17
N ARG A 607 23.95 21.69 9.49
CA ARG A 607 23.76 22.70 10.54
C ARG A 607 22.56 23.60 10.25
N ASN A 608 22.38 24.04 9.00
CA ASN A 608 21.25 24.86 8.58
C ASN A 608 19.90 24.12 8.71
N MET A 609 19.91 22.79 8.67
CA MET A 609 18.74 21.94 8.93
C MET A 609 18.58 21.59 10.42
N HIS A 610 19.36 22.22 11.30
CA HIS A 610 19.34 22.00 12.76
C HIS A 610 19.66 20.54 13.17
N VAL A 611 20.50 19.86 12.38
CA VAL A 611 20.97 18.51 12.71
C VAL A 611 22.00 18.59 13.85
N GLY A 612 21.80 17.83 14.92
CA GLY A 612 22.76 17.69 16.01
C GLY A 612 23.69 16.48 15.84
N TYR A 613 23.17 15.39 15.31
CA TYR A 613 23.89 14.13 15.12
C TYR A 613 23.56 13.52 13.75
N VAL A 614 24.56 12.95 13.08
CA VAL A 614 24.40 12.19 11.85
C VAL A 614 24.84 10.75 12.08
N VAL A 615 23.99 9.80 11.68
CA VAL A 615 24.29 8.37 11.74
C VAL A 615 24.71 7.87 10.36
N LEU A 616 25.89 7.27 10.29
CA LEU A 616 26.44 6.65 9.09
C LEU A 616 26.40 5.12 9.23
N GLU A 617 26.08 4.43 8.14
CA GLU A 617 26.06 2.97 8.04
C GLU A 617 27.20 2.50 7.13
N GLU A 618 27.90 1.45 7.55
CA GLU A 618 29.00 0.83 6.80
C GLU A 618 28.61 0.45 5.36
N PRO A 619 27.47 -0.24 5.09
CA PRO A 619 27.15 -0.70 3.74
C PRO A 619 26.88 0.45 2.75
N LEU A 620 26.40 1.60 3.25
CA LEU A 620 26.18 2.79 2.43
C LEU A 620 27.45 3.59 2.20
N CYS A 621 28.34 3.67 3.19
CA CYS A 621 29.61 4.39 3.04
C CYS A 621 30.61 3.62 2.19
N LEU A 622 30.85 2.34 2.48
CA LEU A 622 31.95 1.55 1.89
C LEU A 622 31.54 0.80 0.62
N GLY A 623 30.24 0.78 0.28
CA GLY A 623 29.76 0.29 -1.02
C GLY A 623 29.78 -1.24 -1.19
N TYR A 624 29.94 -2.00 -0.10
CA TYR A 624 29.96 -3.47 -0.11
C TYR A 624 28.57 -4.13 -0.23
N ALA A 625 27.49 -3.36 -0.26
CA ALA A 625 26.19 -3.94 -0.55
C ALA A 625 26.23 -4.51 -1.99
N ASN A 626 25.67 -5.71 -2.19
CA ASN A 626 25.51 -6.39 -3.49
C ASN A 626 24.58 -5.60 -4.44
N VAL A 627 24.96 -4.38 -4.78
CA VAL A 627 24.17 -3.42 -5.54
C VAL A 627 24.67 -3.45 -6.99
N PRO A 628 23.78 -3.40 -8.00
CA PRO A 628 24.19 -3.32 -9.40
C PRO A 628 25.18 -2.17 -9.65
N GLN A 629 26.07 -2.35 -10.63
CA GLN A 629 27.01 -1.30 -11.02
C GLN A 629 26.25 -0.01 -11.41
N GLY A 630 26.66 1.13 -10.86
CA GLY A 630 26.01 2.43 -11.09
C GLY A 630 24.85 2.76 -10.15
N CYS A 631 24.58 1.91 -9.16
CA CYS A 631 23.52 2.09 -8.16
C CYS A 631 24.03 2.30 -6.74
N GLN A 632 25.34 2.46 -6.54
CA GLN A 632 25.87 2.86 -5.24
C GLN A 632 25.49 4.31 -4.92
N MET A 633 25.39 4.65 -3.64
CA MET A 633 25.01 6.02 -3.24
C MET A 633 25.97 7.09 -3.79
N ILE A 634 27.27 6.76 -3.90
CA ILE A 634 28.28 7.61 -4.54
C ILE A 634 28.00 7.80 -6.04
N ASP A 635 27.55 6.76 -6.75
CA ASP A 635 27.20 6.83 -8.19
C ASP A 635 25.98 7.73 -8.42
N LEU A 636 25.00 7.67 -7.50
CA LEU A 636 23.83 8.54 -7.51
C LEU A 636 24.24 10.02 -7.45
N TRP A 637 25.19 10.34 -6.57
CA TRP A 637 25.73 11.70 -6.45
C TRP A 637 26.64 12.12 -7.59
N ASP A 638 27.47 11.21 -8.10
CA ASP A 638 28.33 11.46 -9.25
C ASP A 638 27.50 11.75 -10.52
N MET A 639 26.21 11.36 -10.61
CA MET A 639 25.35 11.84 -11.70
C MET A 639 24.82 13.26 -11.49
N VAL A 640 24.50 13.64 -10.24
CA VAL A 640 23.96 14.97 -9.92
C VAL A 640 24.93 16.07 -10.36
N ASP A 641 26.23 15.85 -10.20
CA ASP A 641 27.27 16.80 -10.62
C ASP A 641 27.87 16.49 -12.01
N SER A 642 27.29 15.53 -12.74
CA SER A 642 27.80 15.03 -14.03
C SER A 642 29.26 14.54 -13.96
N GLY A 643 29.69 14.01 -12.82
CA GLY A 643 31.01 13.43 -12.59
C GLY A 643 32.11 14.48 -12.47
N LYS A 644 31.77 15.76 -12.26
CA LYS A 644 32.76 16.85 -12.16
C LYS A 644 33.69 16.68 -10.95
N ALA A 645 33.19 16.22 -9.81
CA ALA A 645 34.02 15.96 -8.64
C ALA A 645 34.90 14.71 -8.85
N LYS A 646 34.35 13.68 -9.50
CA LYS A 646 35.07 12.45 -9.86
C LYS A 646 36.23 12.73 -10.81
N THR A 647 36.01 13.52 -11.86
CA THR A 647 37.05 13.92 -12.84
C THR A 647 38.14 14.80 -12.22
N LYS A 648 37.80 15.60 -11.20
CA LYS A 648 38.76 16.37 -10.40
C LYS A 648 39.54 15.52 -9.38
N GLY A 649 39.31 14.20 -9.32
CA GLY A 649 40.00 13.31 -8.39
C GLY A 649 39.59 13.47 -6.93
N LYS A 650 38.41 14.05 -6.64
CA LYS A 650 37.92 14.17 -5.26
C LYS A 650 37.58 12.79 -4.69
N LEU A 651 38.05 12.53 -3.48
CA LEU A 651 37.75 11.31 -2.74
C LEU A 651 36.29 11.32 -2.23
N PRO A 652 35.66 10.13 -2.06
CA PRO A 652 34.34 10.02 -1.46
C PRO A 652 34.35 10.46 0.01
N LEU A 653 33.35 11.24 0.44
CA LEU A 653 33.34 11.82 1.78
C LEU A 653 32.96 10.79 2.87
N CYS A 654 31.95 9.95 2.64
CA CYS A 654 31.44 9.00 3.64
C CYS A 654 32.54 8.07 4.20
N PRO A 655 33.36 7.40 3.36
CA PRO A 655 34.46 6.55 3.87
C PRO A 655 35.47 7.33 4.71
N LEU A 656 35.80 8.57 4.30
CA LEU A 656 36.73 9.43 5.05
C LEU A 656 36.19 9.80 6.43
N LEU A 657 34.88 10.04 6.56
CA LEU A 657 34.25 10.34 7.83
C LEU A 657 34.04 9.09 8.70
N PHE A 658 33.79 7.95 8.06
CA PHE A 658 33.56 6.66 8.71
C PHE A 658 34.84 6.14 9.38
N GLU A 659 35.92 5.94 8.62
CA GLU A 659 37.19 5.38 9.12
C GLU A 659 38.23 6.45 9.47
N GLY A 660 38.27 7.53 8.68
CA GLY A 660 39.34 8.53 8.71
C GLY A 660 39.10 9.69 9.69
N ASN A 661 39.59 10.87 9.32
CA ASN A 661 39.41 12.09 10.10
C ASN A 661 38.00 12.67 9.89
N ALA A 662 37.23 12.74 10.99
CA ALA A 662 35.87 13.24 10.98
C ALA A 662 35.74 14.77 10.96
N TYR A 663 36.82 15.55 11.06
CA TYR A 663 36.75 17.02 11.10
C TYR A 663 35.99 17.59 9.88
N PRO A 664 35.06 18.55 10.05
CA PRO A 664 34.73 19.33 11.27
C PRO A 664 33.73 18.68 12.24
N PHE A 665 33.31 17.44 11.98
CA PHE A 665 32.46 16.68 12.89
C PHE A 665 33.28 16.06 14.03
N ARG A 666 32.61 15.79 15.15
CA ARG A 666 33.19 15.01 16.26
C ARG A 666 32.57 13.62 16.27
N ARG A 667 33.40 12.57 16.19
CA ARG A 667 32.94 11.19 16.36
C ARG A 667 32.48 10.98 17.81
N ALA A 668 31.21 10.63 17.99
CA ALA A 668 30.58 10.45 19.30
C ALA A 668 30.36 8.98 19.67
N PHE A 669 30.10 8.14 18.65
CA PHE A 669 29.91 6.70 18.80
C PHE A 669 30.44 5.97 17.57
N MET A 670 30.91 4.74 17.77
CA MET A 670 31.38 3.86 16.70
C MET A 670 31.24 2.41 17.15
N ASN A 671 30.63 1.58 16.31
CA ASN A 671 30.70 0.12 16.36
C ASN A 671 30.98 -0.43 14.95
N ASN A 672 30.82 -1.74 14.74
CA ASN A 672 31.19 -2.37 13.48
C ASN A 672 30.39 -1.82 12.29
N HIS A 673 29.08 -1.60 12.45
CA HIS A 673 28.20 -1.19 11.35
C HIS A 673 27.83 0.31 11.34
N TYR A 674 27.96 1.01 12.48
CA TYR A 674 27.46 2.37 12.65
C TYR A 674 28.52 3.33 13.22
N VAL A 675 28.53 4.55 12.68
CA VAL A 675 29.31 5.67 13.21
C VAL A 675 28.38 6.87 13.43
N VAL A 676 28.41 7.46 14.62
CA VAL A 676 27.64 8.69 14.91
C VAL A 676 28.58 9.88 14.98
N LEU A 677 28.27 10.88 14.15
CA LEU A 677 28.99 12.15 14.06
C LEU A 677 28.16 13.26 14.69
N GLN A 678 28.72 13.92 15.69
CA GLN A 678 28.14 15.09 16.34
C GLN A 678 28.58 16.38 15.65
N LEU A 679 27.61 17.29 15.44
CA LEU A 679 27.87 18.65 15.00
C LEU A 679 28.10 19.53 16.24
N VAL A 680 29.29 20.14 16.34
CA VAL A 680 29.63 21.00 17.49
C VAL A 680 29.16 22.43 17.21
N TYR A 681 28.11 22.86 17.91
CA TYR A 681 27.74 24.26 17.95
C TYR A 681 28.78 25.02 18.79
N SER A 682 29.85 25.50 18.17
CA SER A 682 30.71 26.48 18.81
C SER A 682 29.87 27.75 19.01
N HIS A 683 29.42 27.99 20.24
CA HIS A 683 28.92 29.29 20.66
C HIS A 683 30.10 30.27 20.56
N TYR A 684 30.19 31.00 19.46
CA TYR A 684 31.09 32.15 19.40
C TYR A 684 30.47 33.24 20.29
N PHE A 685 31.01 33.42 21.49
CA PHE A 685 30.79 34.65 22.25
C PHE A 685 31.60 35.75 21.55
N GLU A 686 30.92 36.62 20.82
CA GLU A 686 31.53 37.83 20.28
C GLU A 686 31.79 38.78 21.47
N TYR A 687 32.97 38.68 22.06
CA TYR A 687 33.39 39.60 23.12
C TYR A 687 33.70 40.94 22.45
N ASN A 688 32.75 41.88 22.50
CA ASN A 688 33.02 43.27 22.14
C ASN A 688 33.79 43.93 23.30
N PRO A 689 35.12 44.15 23.20
CA PRO A 689 35.84 44.81 24.28
C PRO A 689 35.34 46.26 24.43
N LYS A 690 34.66 46.56 25.53
CA LYS A 690 34.36 47.93 25.96
C LYS A 690 35.62 48.54 26.58
N THR A 691 36.57 48.97 25.75
CA THR A 691 37.55 50.05 25.95
C THR A 691 38.81 49.77 25.13
N SER A 692 38.93 50.44 23.99
CA SER A 692 40.24 50.74 23.40
C SER A 692 40.89 51.84 24.22
N MET A 693 41.81 51.50 25.14
CA MET A 693 42.77 52.49 25.61
C MET A 693 43.78 52.75 24.47
N PRO A 694 43.91 53.99 23.96
CA PRO A 694 44.94 54.31 23.00
C PRO A 694 46.31 54.31 23.72
N LEU A 695 47.23 53.48 23.21
CA LEU A 695 48.65 53.54 23.55
C LEU A 695 49.21 54.91 23.11
N GLN A 696 49.37 55.84 24.05
CA GLN A 696 50.22 57.01 23.86
C GLN A 696 51.68 56.57 23.97
N TYR A 697 52.38 56.57 22.84
CA TYR A 697 53.83 56.57 22.83
C TYR A 697 54.33 57.95 23.29
N GLN A 698 55.09 58.00 24.39
CA GLN A 698 55.96 59.14 24.70
C GLN A 698 57.40 58.72 24.35
N PHE A 699 57.99 59.45 23.40
CA PHE A 699 59.44 59.55 23.20
C PHE A 699 60.02 60.58 24.16
#